data_AF-A0A6N7ACJ7-F1
#
_entry.id   AF-A0A6N7ACJ7-F1
#
_cell.length_a   1.000
_cell.length_b   1.000
_cell.length_c   1.000
_cell.angle_alpha   90.00
_cell.angle_beta   90.00
_cell.angle_gamma   90.00
#
_symmetry.space_group_name_H-M   'P 1'
#
loop_
_entity.id
_entity.type
_entity.pdbx_description
1 polymer ?
#
loop_
_entity_poly.entity_id
_entity_poly.type
_entity_poly.pdbx_seq_one_letter_code
_entity_poly.pdbx_strand_id
1 'polypeptide(L)'
;MKQLLQNMKTGKTTIEDIPAPTPRAGQALVKVAASLVSAGTERMVVEFAEKSLVGKARSRPDLVRQVVDKMKREGVAPTIRAAFNRLDQPMALGYSSAGTIVSLGDGMEGFKVGQRVACAGGNYAVHAEYNVIPRALLTPLPDSVDFESAAFTTLGAIALHGFRLAEPQIGENVAIIGMGLLGLLAGQMAAAAGCRVLGIDTNPQRVALAASLGLQACLRDQAVDSAQSFTVNRGFDAVLICADTSSNDPVELAAVIARDRARIVATGAVGLTFPRKIYYEKELSFVNSRSYGPGRYDPAYEENGRDYPIGYVRWTEGRNFEAVVGMLASGQLQVQPLISHRFPIEQAPEAYEVITGKRKQPFLGVLLTYPVDTLTGSQVVRFNVQTVKRDNVVTLGVLGAGLFANATLLPAIKKAGGIELVGIASAGGLHAQDTARKFGFSYATSSDDEILNDPNINTIAILTRHDSHADLVVKALQAGKHVFVEKPLAITTGQLDTIQDALLRFTDHVLLVGFNRRFAPLAQTLSSFLGSRTEPLHMHYRVNAGYIPLNHWVHDPAQGGGRIIGEGCHFVDFLTFLAGAAPVSVSAHALPDNGKYREDNVSMTFTFPDGSLGVVDYLANGDKSFPKERVEVFCGGRIAVLDDFRTLEMVRDGRRTTVKKAQDKGWRGEWAAFAKSIREGGQPPIPYEQLVGVTKGAFAAVESTRQGGAQEPIV
;
A
#
# COMPACT_ATOMS: atom_id res chain seq x y z
N MET A 1 15.51 -10.32 10.26
CA MET A 1 16.23 -10.00 9.01
C MET A 1 16.52 -8.52 8.97
N LYS A 2 17.63 -8.12 8.37
CA LYS A 2 18.01 -6.73 8.18
C LYS A 2 17.33 -6.15 6.94
N GLN A 3 16.81 -4.94 7.09
CA GLN A 3 16.26 -4.15 5.99
C GLN A 3 16.70 -2.69 6.13
N LEU A 4 17.03 -2.08 5.00
CA LEU A 4 17.31 -0.66 4.92
C LEU A 4 16.02 0.15 4.82
N LEU A 5 15.90 1.15 5.70
CA LEU A 5 14.74 2.01 5.81
C LEU A 5 15.13 3.49 5.78
N GLN A 6 14.26 4.29 5.19
CA GLN A 6 14.31 5.74 5.21
C GLN A 6 13.22 6.29 6.13
N ASN A 7 13.62 7.05 7.15
CA ASN A 7 12.66 7.77 7.98
C ASN A 7 12.30 9.11 7.32
N MET A 8 11.04 9.27 6.90
CA MET A 8 10.58 10.45 6.18
C MET A 8 10.42 11.69 7.06
N LYS A 9 10.38 11.54 8.38
CA LYS A 9 10.31 12.66 9.32
C LYS A 9 11.69 13.21 9.66
N THR A 10 12.62 12.35 10.03
CA THR A 10 13.96 12.71 10.51
C THR A 10 14.99 12.82 9.38
N GLY A 11 14.73 12.20 8.22
CA GLY A 11 15.70 12.11 7.13
C GLY A 11 16.79 11.06 7.34
N LYS A 12 16.77 10.33 8.47
CA LYS A 12 17.78 9.31 8.76
C LYS A 12 17.52 8.01 7.97
N THR A 13 18.57 7.50 7.34
CA THR A 13 18.62 6.14 6.77
C THR A 13 19.15 5.19 7.84
N THR A 14 18.42 4.12 8.15
CA THR A 14 18.81 3.13 9.17
C THR A 14 18.62 1.70 8.67
N ILE A 15 19.40 0.78 9.23
CA ILE A 15 19.15 -0.66 9.11
C ILE A 15 18.38 -1.08 10.35
N GLU A 16 17.29 -1.79 10.15
CA GLU A 16 16.49 -2.33 11.25
C GLU A 16 16.37 -3.84 11.11
N ASP A 17 16.35 -4.51 12.26
CA ASP A 17 15.91 -5.90 12.35
C ASP A 17 14.37 -5.95 12.31
N ILE A 18 13.84 -6.63 11.29
CA ILE A 18 12.42 -6.87 11.09
C ILE A 18 12.14 -8.37 10.91
N PRO A 19 10.90 -8.83 11.17
CA PRO A 19 10.47 -10.19 10.82
C PRO A 19 10.67 -10.49 9.33
N ALA A 20 11.18 -11.68 9.01
CA ALA A 20 11.25 -12.13 7.62
C ALA A 20 9.85 -12.28 7.03
N PRO A 21 9.51 -11.65 5.89
CA PRO A 21 8.14 -11.64 5.38
C PRO A 21 7.65 -13.02 4.95
N THR A 22 6.34 -13.22 4.95
CA THR A 22 5.69 -14.50 4.57
C THR A 22 5.05 -14.35 3.19
N PRO A 23 5.36 -15.23 2.21
CA PRO A 23 4.79 -15.14 0.88
C PRO A 23 3.31 -15.53 0.89
N ARG A 24 2.50 -14.82 0.11
CA ARG A 24 1.09 -15.15 -0.14
C ARG A 24 0.93 -15.85 -1.49
N ALA A 25 -0.31 -16.22 -1.83
CA ALA A 25 -0.64 -16.68 -3.18
C ALA A 25 -0.13 -15.69 -4.24
N GLY A 26 0.49 -16.22 -5.30
CA GLY A 26 1.11 -15.48 -6.39
C GLY A 26 2.48 -14.87 -6.03
N GLN A 27 3.07 -15.22 -4.88
CA GLN A 27 4.34 -14.64 -4.43
C GLN A 27 5.38 -15.70 -4.03
N ALA A 28 6.66 -15.35 -4.17
CA ALA A 28 7.78 -16.13 -3.66
C ALA A 28 8.54 -15.36 -2.58
N LEU A 29 9.04 -16.07 -1.57
CA LEU A 29 10.06 -15.54 -0.66
C LEU A 29 11.44 -15.80 -1.28
N VAL A 30 12.18 -14.73 -1.53
CA VAL A 30 13.52 -14.74 -2.09
C VAL A 30 14.53 -14.34 -1.04
N LYS A 31 15.54 -15.18 -0.82
CA LYS A 31 16.73 -14.88 -0.05
C LYS A 31 17.71 -14.10 -0.93
N VAL A 32 17.89 -12.83 -0.63
CA VAL A 32 18.63 -11.89 -1.49
C VAL A 32 20.13 -12.11 -1.35
N ALA A 33 20.83 -12.12 -2.47
CA ALA A 33 22.29 -12.24 -2.54
C ALA A 33 22.97 -10.92 -2.93
N ALA A 34 22.33 -10.14 -3.81
CA ALA A 34 22.78 -8.81 -4.19
C ALA A 34 21.59 -7.91 -4.54
N SER A 35 21.74 -6.60 -4.30
CA SER A 35 20.76 -5.59 -4.73
C SER A 35 21.46 -4.33 -5.19
N LEU A 36 20.88 -3.67 -6.20
CA LEU A 36 21.49 -2.51 -6.84
C LEU A 36 20.82 -1.23 -6.37
N VAL A 37 21.62 -0.32 -5.83
CA VAL A 37 21.17 1.02 -5.42
C VAL A 37 21.07 1.91 -6.65
N SER A 38 19.88 2.42 -6.90
CA SER A 38 19.61 3.34 -7.99
C SER A 38 19.86 4.77 -7.57
N ALA A 39 21.09 5.24 -7.82
CA ALA A 39 21.53 6.57 -7.40
C ALA A 39 20.73 7.76 -7.94
N GLY A 40 19.93 7.61 -9.01
CA GLY A 40 18.98 8.65 -9.44
C GLY A 40 17.75 8.70 -8.51
N THR A 41 16.90 7.67 -8.64
CA THR A 41 15.61 7.58 -7.93
C THR A 41 15.75 7.60 -6.41
N GLU A 42 16.68 6.81 -5.85
CA GLU A 42 16.77 6.64 -4.40
C GLU A 42 17.45 7.81 -3.72
N ARG A 43 18.39 8.48 -4.40
CA ARG A 43 18.94 9.76 -3.95
C ARG A 43 17.87 10.82 -3.82
N MET A 44 16.99 10.96 -4.82
CA MET A 44 15.87 11.93 -4.76
C MET A 44 14.97 11.68 -3.54
N VAL A 45 14.72 10.40 -3.23
CA VAL A 45 13.97 10.00 -2.05
C VAL A 45 14.66 10.43 -0.76
N VAL A 46 15.95 10.16 -0.61
CA VAL A 46 16.72 10.53 0.59
C VAL A 46 16.85 12.05 0.72
N GLU A 47 17.22 12.75 -0.35
CA GLU A 47 17.29 14.22 -0.36
C GLU A 47 15.95 14.88 -0.01
N PHE A 48 14.83 14.31 -0.46
CA PHE A 48 13.51 14.77 -0.05
C PHE A 48 13.26 14.52 1.44
N ALA A 49 13.63 13.35 1.96
CA ALA A 49 13.47 12.99 3.36
C ALA A 49 14.31 13.89 4.30
N GLU A 50 15.46 14.38 3.86
CA GLU A 50 16.35 15.26 4.62
C GLU A 50 15.91 16.73 4.66
N LYS A 51 14.97 17.14 3.79
CA LYS A 51 14.42 18.50 3.84
C LYS A 51 13.71 18.78 5.17
N SER A 52 13.80 20.03 5.62
CA SER A 52 12.97 20.53 6.73
C SER A 52 11.47 20.39 6.40
N LEU A 53 10.59 20.44 7.42
CA LEU A 53 9.14 20.37 7.20
C LEU A 53 8.64 21.45 6.21
N VAL A 54 9.22 22.66 6.28
CA VAL A 54 8.92 23.75 5.34
C VAL A 54 9.43 23.41 3.94
N GLY A 55 10.64 22.84 3.83
CA GLY A 55 11.19 22.38 2.56
C GLY A 55 10.34 21.30 1.90
N LYS A 56 9.87 20.31 2.68
CA LYS A 56 8.95 19.25 2.24
C LYS A 56 7.63 19.84 1.75
N ALA A 57 7.03 20.74 2.54
CA ALA A 57 5.80 21.43 2.18
C ALA A 57 5.93 22.22 0.85
N ARG A 58 7.03 22.96 0.67
CA ARG A 58 7.29 23.72 -0.57
C ARG A 58 7.46 22.83 -1.80
N SER A 59 8.08 21.65 -1.64
CA SER A 59 8.26 20.69 -2.74
C SER A 59 7.00 19.88 -3.09
N ARG A 60 5.99 19.86 -2.21
CA ARG A 60 4.73 19.12 -2.40
C ARG A 60 3.52 20.00 -2.07
N PRO A 61 3.28 21.07 -2.85
CA PRO A 61 2.15 21.98 -2.61
C PRO A 61 0.79 21.28 -2.71
N ASP A 62 0.72 20.20 -3.49
CA ASP A 62 -0.45 19.32 -3.60
C ASP A 62 -0.81 18.67 -2.26
N LEU A 63 0.17 18.12 -1.54
CA LEU A 63 -0.04 17.49 -0.23
C LEU A 63 -0.38 18.52 0.85
N VAL A 64 0.22 19.71 0.78
CA VAL A 64 -0.12 20.82 1.69
C VAL A 64 -1.58 21.21 1.54
N ARG A 65 -2.07 21.32 0.30
CA ARG A 65 -3.49 21.60 0.02
C ARG A 65 -4.40 20.53 0.63
N GLN A 66 -4.05 19.25 0.45
CA GLN A 66 -4.81 18.14 1.06
C GLN A 66 -4.84 18.21 2.59
N VAL A 67 -3.74 18.59 3.23
CA VAL A 67 -3.66 18.76 4.68
C VAL A 67 -4.53 19.93 5.14
N VAL A 68 -4.47 21.09 4.47
CA VAL A 68 -5.30 22.26 4.79
C VAL A 68 -6.79 21.92 4.65
N ASP A 69 -7.16 21.26 3.55
CA ASP A 69 -8.54 20.84 3.33
C ASP A 69 -9.00 19.86 4.41
N LYS A 70 -8.12 18.94 4.84
CA LYS A 70 -8.39 18.02 5.95
C LYS A 70 -8.56 18.75 7.29
N MET A 71 -7.76 19.79 7.56
CA MET A 71 -7.88 20.60 8.78
C MET A 71 -9.23 21.30 8.89
N LYS A 72 -9.73 21.84 7.77
CA LYS A 72 -11.05 22.47 7.71
C LYS A 72 -12.18 21.48 8.03
N ARG A 73 -12.01 20.20 7.67
CA ARG A 73 -12.99 19.13 7.87
C ARG A 73 -12.97 18.49 9.25
N GLU A 74 -11.79 18.01 9.65
CA GLU A 74 -11.63 17.14 10.83
C GLU A 74 -11.10 17.93 12.04
N GLY A 75 -10.74 19.19 11.85
CA GLY A 75 -10.05 20.02 12.81
C GLY A 75 -8.53 19.93 12.70
N VAL A 76 -7.86 20.91 13.30
CA VAL A 76 -6.39 21.07 13.22
C VAL A 76 -5.66 19.91 13.90
N ALA A 77 -5.98 19.61 15.16
CA ALA A 77 -5.22 18.64 15.94
C ALA A 77 -5.27 17.18 15.41
N PRO A 78 -6.42 16.65 14.96
CA PRO A 78 -6.47 15.32 14.33
C PRO A 78 -5.72 15.26 12.99
N THR A 79 -5.81 16.34 12.21
CA THR A 79 -5.15 16.41 10.90
C THR A 79 -3.63 16.50 11.02
N ILE A 80 -3.12 17.33 11.95
CA ILE A 80 -1.69 17.40 12.24
C ILE A 80 -1.18 16.03 12.68
N ARG A 81 -1.89 15.35 13.58
CA ARG A 81 -1.52 13.98 14.01
C ARG A 81 -1.50 12.99 12.84
N ALA A 82 -2.48 13.04 11.94
CA ALA A 82 -2.51 12.17 10.77
C ALA A 82 -1.34 12.45 9.79
N ALA A 83 -1.01 13.73 9.58
CA ALA A 83 0.12 14.12 8.72
C ALA A 83 1.46 13.65 9.33
N PHE A 84 1.67 13.87 10.63
CA PHE A 84 2.86 13.39 11.32
C PHE A 84 2.95 11.87 11.35
N ASN A 85 1.84 11.16 11.63
CA ASN A 85 1.82 9.70 11.58
C ASN A 85 2.23 9.16 10.20
N ARG A 86 1.87 9.84 9.11
CA ARG A 86 2.28 9.44 7.76
C ARG A 86 3.76 9.71 7.49
N LEU A 87 4.32 10.79 8.04
CA LEU A 87 5.76 11.09 7.96
C LEU A 87 6.59 10.18 8.88
N ASP A 88 5.99 9.69 9.96
CA ASP A 88 6.61 8.77 10.91
C ASP A 88 6.73 7.34 10.36
N GLN A 89 5.97 6.98 9.32
CA GLN A 89 6.07 5.64 8.72
C GLN A 89 7.43 5.42 8.05
N PRO A 90 8.14 4.32 8.36
CA PRO A 90 9.36 3.97 7.68
C PRO A 90 9.07 3.61 6.22
N MET A 91 9.97 4.03 5.32
CA MET A 91 9.88 3.70 3.91
C MET A 91 11.01 2.74 3.53
N ALA A 92 10.67 1.63 2.89
CA ALA A 92 11.66 0.71 2.34
C ALA A 92 12.33 1.32 1.11
N LEU A 93 13.65 1.13 0.99
CA LEU A 93 14.43 1.56 -0.16
C LEU A 93 14.76 0.35 -1.06
N GLY A 94 15.15 0.60 -2.31
CA GLY A 94 15.45 -0.43 -3.30
C GLY A 94 14.24 -0.92 -4.11
N TYR A 95 14.54 -1.40 -5.32
CA TYR A 95 13.56 -1.98 -6.25
C TYR A 95 14.17 -2.98 -7.25
N SER A 96 15.44 -3.37 -7.06
CA SER A 96 16.21 -4.21 -7.99
C SER A 96 17.15 -5.11 -7.19
N SER A 97 16.90 -6.42 -7.22
CA SER A 97 17.69 -7.40 -6.48
C SER A 97 17.77 -8.74 -7.20
N ALA A 98 18.64 -9.62 -6.72
CA ALA A 98 18.74 -11.00 -7.19
C ALA A 98 19.06 -11.94 -6.03
N GLY A 99 18.57 -13.17 -6.12
CA GLY A 99 18.69 -14.12 -5.04
C GLY A 99 18.12 -15.50 -5.38
N THR A 100 17.82 -16.27 -4.33
CA THR A 100 17.33 -17.64 -4.45
C THR A 100 15.96 -17.77 -3.79
N ILE A 101 15.01 -18.42 -4.46
CA ILE A 101 13.70 -18.74 -3.89
C ILE A 101 13.87 -19.71 -2.73
N VAL A 102 13.33 -19.38 -1.56
CA VAL A 102 13.35 -20.24 -0.36
C VAL A 102 11.97 -20.73 0.07
N SER A 103 10.90 -20.05 -0.35
CA SER A 103 9.51 -20.49 -0.13
C SER A 103 8.61 -19.96 -1.23
N LEU A 104 7.50 -20.65 -1.50
CA LEU A 104 6.49 -20.28 -2.49
C LEU A 104 5.12 -20.23 -1.82
N GLY A 105 4.30 -19.26 -2.20
CA GLY A 105 2.85 -19.35 -2.00
C GLY A 105 2.17 -20.10 -3.16
N ASP A 106 0.87 -20.31 -3.04
CA ASP A 106 0.05 -20.94 -4.10
C ASP A 106 0.09 -20.13 -5.42
N GLY A 107 -0.14 -20.75 -6.58
CA GLY A 107 -0.17 -20.04 -7.87
C GLY A 107 1.21 -19.63 -8.43
N MET A 108 2.26 -20.33 -8.00
CA MET A 108 3.65 -20.11 -8.42
C MET A 108 4.14 -21.16 -9.44
N GLU A 109 3.27 -21.65 -10.32
CA GLU A 109 3.59 -22.69 -11.32
C GLU A 109 4.81 -22.31 -12.17
N GLY A 110 5.75 -23.23 -12.38
CA GLY A 110 6.98 -22.94 -13.15
C GLY A 110 8.10 -22.27 -12.35
N PHE A 111 7.89 -21.97 -11.07
CA PHE A 111 8.95 -21.66 -10.11
C PHE A 111 9.17 -22.81 -9.13
N LYS A 112 10.39 -22.92 -8.58
CA LYS A 112 10.75 -23.91 -7.56
C LYS A 112 11.64 -23.34 -6.47
N VAL A 113 11.55 -23.89 -5.26
CA VAL A 113 12.52 -23.61 -4.18
C VAL A 113 13.93 -23.99 -4.65
N GLY A 114 14.92 -23.16 -4.31
CA GLY A 114 16.31 -23.28 -4.77
C GLY A 114 16.59 -22.61 -6.12
N GLN A 115 15.57 -22.09 -6.83
CA GLN A 115 15.77 -21.43 -8.11
C GLN A 115 16.38 -20.03 -7.94
N ARG A 116 17.35 -19.72 -8.80
CA ARG A 116 18.01 -18.42 -8.89
C ARG A 116 17.14 -17.46 -9.70
N VAL A 117 16.93 -16.25 -9.19
CA VAL A 117 16.01 -15.27 -9.79
C VAL A 117 16.52 -13.83 -9.69
N ALA A 118 16.29 -13.04 -10.73
CA ALA A 118 16.24 -11.59 -10.65
C ALA A 118 14.86 -11.14 -10.17
N CYS A 119 14.83 -10.07 -9.38
CA CYS A 119 13.65 -9.56 -8.69
C CYS A 119 13.51 -8.07 -8.94
N ALA A 120 12.29 -7.63 -9.25
CA ALA A 120 11.97 -6.23 -9.52
C ALA A 120 10.83 -5.72 -8.63
N GLY A 121 10.59 -4.41 -8.70
CA GLY A 121 9.41 -3.75 -8.16
C GLY A 121 9.68 -2.91 -6.92
N GLY A 122 9.20 -1.67 -6.95
CA GLY A 122 9.23 -0.81 -5.76
C GLY A 122 8.31 -1.35 -4.67
N ASN A 123 8.80 -1.39 -3.43
CA ASN A 123 8.18 -2.07 -2.28
C ASN A 123 8.24 -3.61 -2.31
N TYR A 124 8.78 -4.23 -3.37
CA TYR A 124 8.95 -5.69 -3.47
C TYR A 124 10.42 -6.07 -3.40
N ALA A 125 11.21 -5.68 -4.40
CA ALA A 125 12.65 -5.94 -4.48
C ALA A 125 13.49 -4.91 -3.70
N VAL A 126 13.15 -4.73 -2.43
CA VAL A 126 13.76 -3.75 -1.53
C VAL A 126 15.15 -4.20 -1.04
N HIS A 127 15.92 -3.29 -0.45
CA HIS A 127 17.23 -3.56 0.13
C HIS A 127 17.09 -4.27 1.48
N ALA A 128 16.97 -5.59 1.42
CA ALA A 128 16.68 -6.43 2.57
C ALA A 128 17.20 -7.86 2.35
N GLU A 129 17.48 -8.59 3.42
CA GLU A 129 17.98 -9.97 3.35
C GLU A 129 16.98 -10.96 2.73
N TYR A 130 15.67 -10.69 2.88
CA TYR A 130 14.59 -11.48 2.28
C TYR A 130 13.51 -10.59 1.71
N ASN A 131 13.03 -10.91 0.51
CA ASN A 131 11.96 -10.18 -0.15
C ASN A 131 10.83 -11.12 -0.56
N VAL A 132 9.58 -10.69 -0.38
CA VAL A 132 8.43 -11.34 -1.00
C VAL A 132 8.17 -10.67 -2.34
N ILE A 133 8.31 -11.44 -3.43
CA ILE A 133 8.21 -10.93 -4.80
C ILE A 133 7.02 -11.59 -5.51
N PRO A 134 6.12 -10.80 -6.11
CA PRO A 134 5.07 -11.31 -6.98
C PRO A 134 5.63 -12.04 -8.21
N ARG A 135 4.89 -13.05 -8.67
CA ARG A 135 5.25 -13.86 -9.84
C ARG A 135 5.69 -13.06 -11.05
N ALA A 136 4.96 -11.99 -11.40
CA ALA A 136 5.21 -11.18 -12.59
C ALA A 136 6.49 -10.33 -12.54
N LEU A 137 7.11 -10.24 -11.35
CA LEU A 137 8.32 -9.47 -11.06
C LEU A 137 9.53 -10.36 -10.77
N LEU A 138 9.40 -11.66 -11.03
CA LEU A 138 10.48 -12.66 -10.94
C LEU A 138 10.93 -13.07 -12.33
N THR A 139 12.24 -13.23 -12.50
CA THR A 139 12.82 -13.77 -13.74
C THR A 139 13.88 -14.80 -13.41
N PRO A 140 13.74 -16.06 -13.86
CA PRO A 140 14.74 -17.10 -13.68
C PRO A 140 16.11 -16.70 -14.22
N LEU A 141 17.16 -17.08 -13.49
CA LEU A 141 18.55 -16.85 -13.91
C LEU A 141 19.18 -18.15 -14.42
N PRO A 142 19.88 -18.12 -15.57
CA PRO A 142 20.77 -19.20 -15.97
C PRO A 142 22.03 -19.24 -15.11
N ASP A 143 22.72 -20.38 -15.08
CA ASP A 143 23.93 -20.57 -14.29
C ASP A 143 25.07 -19.61 -14.66
N SER A 144 25.09 -19.15 -15.92
CA SER A 144 26.09 -18.21 -16.43
C SER A 144 25.97 -16.78 -15.92
N VAL A 145 24.83 -16.39 -15.34
CA VAL A 145 24.62 -15.02 -14.84
C VAL A 145 24.74 -15.01 -13.33
N ASP A 146 25.74 -14.34 -12.79
CA ASP A 146 25.94 -14.17 -11.34
C ASP A 146 24.89 -13.23 -10.70
N PHE A 147 24.77 -13.24 -9.37
CA PHE A 147 23.75 -12.43 -8.67
C PHE A 147 24.02 -10.92 -8.71
N GLU A 148 25.29 -10.49 -8.72
CA GLU A 148 25.63 -9.06 -8.81
C GLU A 148 25.22 -8.50 -10.16
N SER A 149 25.50 -9.24 -11.23
CA SER A 149 25.08 -8.92 -12.60
C SER A 149 23.56 -8.94 -12.73
N ALA A 150 22.90 -9.97 -12.17
CA ALA A 150 21.44 -10.08 -12.19
C ALA A 150 20.73 -8.94 -11.44
N ALA A 151 21.36 -8.32 -10.43
CA ALA A 151 20.80 -7.17 -9.74
C ALA A 151 20.64 -5.92 -10.64
N PHE A 152 21.26 -5.90 -11.83
CA PHE A 152 21.04 -4.85 -12.85
C PHE A 152 19.80 -5.08 -13.72
N THR A 153 19.11 -6.22 -13.60
CA THR A 153 18.01 -6.61 -14.51
C THR A 153 16.91 -5.54 -14.59
N THR A 154 16.47 -4.99 -13.45
CA THR A 154 15.41 -3.98 -13.43
C THR A 154 15.84 -2.66 -14.08
N LEU A 155 17.07 -2.21 -13.84
CA LEU A 155 17.61 -0.99 -14.47
C LEU A 155 17.90 -1.21 -15.96
N GLY A 156 18.35 -2.41 -16.34
CA GLY A 156 18.45 -2.83 -17.73
C GLY A 156 17.10 -2.80 -18.42
N ALA A 157 16.03 -3.24 -17.77
CA ALA A 157 14.69 -3.20 -18.35
C ALA A 157 14.17 -1.77 -18.54
N ILE A 158 14.53 -0.84 -17.65
CA ILE A 158 14.24 0.59 -17.82
C ILE A 158 14.96 1.13 -19.08
N ALA A 159 16.25 0.84 -19.23
CA ALA A 159 17.02 1.24 -20.41
C ALA A 159 16.49 0.60 -21.70
N LEU A 160 16.17 -0.69 -21.65
CA LEU A 160 15.64 -1.46 -22.79
C LEU A 160 14.26 -0.96 -23.21
N HIS A 161 13.39 -0.61 -22.26
CA HIS A 161 12.09 -0.05 -22.58
C HIS A 161 12.22 1.31 -23.29
N GLY A 162 13.11 2.19 -22.80
CA GLY A 162 13.43 3.45 -23.47
C GLY A 162 13.95 3.24 -24.89
N PHE A 163 14.85 2.28 -25.09
CA PHE A 163 15.33 1.87 -26.42
C PHE A 163 14.20 1.37 -27.33
N ARG A 164 13.29 0.53 -26.82
CA ARG A 164 12.16 -0.02 -27.60
C ARG A 164 11.18 1.06 -28.04
N LEU A 165 10.91 2.06 -27.20
CA LEU A 165 10.05 3.20 -27.54
C LEU A 165 10.63 4.09 -28.64
N ALA A 166 11.96 4.07 -28.83
CA ALA A 166 12.60 4.78 -29.93
C ALA A 166 12.45 4.03 -31.28
N GLU A 167 12.02 2.78 -31.26
CA GLU A 167 11.81 1.91 -32.43
C GLU A 167 12.97 1.94 -33.47
N PRO A 168 14.24 1.85 -33.03
CA PRO A 168 15.36 2.01 -33.95
C PRO A 168 15.50 0.82 -34.88
N GLN A 169 16.01 1.07 -36.08
CA GLN A 169 16.29 0.06 -37.09
C GLN A 169 17.79 -0.26 -37.16
N ILE A 170 18.13 -1.44 -37.69
CA ILE A 170 19.53 -1.86 -37.89
C ILE A 170 20.24 -0.81 -38.76
N GLY A 171 21.40 -0.34 -38.30
CA GLY A 171 22.22 0.66 -38.99
C GLY A 171 21.85 2.12 -38.72
N GLU A 172 20.73 2.41 -38.04
CA GLU A 172 20.37 3.78 -37.65
C GLU A 172 21.36 4.38 -36.64
N ASN A 173 21.49 5.70 -36.67
CA ASN A 173 22.31 6.45 -35.73
C ASN A 173 21.48 6.78 -34.48
N VAL A 174 21.97 6.36 -33.31
CA VAL A 174 21.32 6.61 -32.01
C VAL A 174 22.26 7.41 -31.11
N ALA A 175 21.77 8.54 -30.59
CA ALA A 175 22.49 9.33 -29.58
C ALA A 175 22.00 8.99 -28.18
N ILE A 176 22.93 8.89 -27.22
CA ILE A 176 22.62 8.71 -25.80
C ILE A 176 23.10 9.94 -25.04
N ILE A 177 22.17 10.74 -24.50
CA ILE A 177 22.49 11.91 -23.68
C ILE A 177 22.46 11.51 -22.21
N GLY A 178 23.64 11.51 -21.59
CA GLY A 178 23.90 11.06 -20.22
C GLY A 178 24.42 9.62 -20.19
N MET A 179 25.74 9.44 -20.13
CA MET A 179 26.44 8.17 -19.99
C MET A 179 26.59 7.75 -18.51
N GLY A 180 25.52 7.98 -17.73
CA GLY A 180 25.36 7.36 -16.41
C GLY A 180 24.98 5.88 -16.55
N LEU A 181 24.47 5.29 -15.47
CA LEU A 181 24.17 3.86 -15.45
C LEU A 181 23.15 3.45 -16.54
N LEU A 182 22.02 4.16 -16.64
CA LEU A 182 21.02 3.87 -17.67
C LEU A 182 21.54 4.11 -19.10
N GLY A 183 22.34 5.16 -19.31
CA GLY A 183 22.89 5.48 -20.63
C GLY A 183 23.92 4.46 -21.10
N LEU A 184 24.79 3.97 -20.21
CA LEU A 184 25.75 2.91 -20.53
C LEU A 184 25.06 1.58 -20.84
N LEU A 185 23.95 1.27 -20.15
CA LEU A 185 23.12 0.09 -20.47
C LEU A 185 22.42 0.27 -21.83
N ALA A 186 21.76 1.42 -22.06
CA ALA A 186 21.05 1.71 -23.30
C ALA A 186 21.99 1.75 -24.52
N GLY A 187 23.18 2.32 -24.37
CA GLY A 187 24.19 2.38 -25.43
C GLY A 187 24.69 0.99 -25.84
N GLN A 188 24.96 0.11 -24.88
CA GLN A 188 25.30 -1.30 -25.16
C GLN A 188 24.15 -2.03 -25.88
N MET A 189 22.90 -1.83 -25.43
CA MET A 189 21.72 -2.43 -26.06
C MET A 189 21.52 -1.95 -27.50
N ALA A 190 21.70 -0.65 -27.76
CA ALA A 190 21.61 -0.08 -29.09
C ALA A 190 22.72 -0.61 -30.02
N ALA A 191 23.96 -0.70 -29.53
CA ALA A 191 25.06 -1.29 -30.28
C ALA A 191 24.81 -2.78 -30.59
N ALA A 192 24.33 -3.56 -29.61
CA ALA A 192 23.98 -4.96 -29.78
C ALA A 192 22.81 -5.18 -30.76
N ALA A 193 21.93 -4.20 -30.91
CA ALA A 193 20.84 -4.20 -31.90
C ALA A 193 21.30 -3.80 -33.32
N GLY A 194 22.60 -3.49 -33.51
CA GLY A 194 23.16 -3.09 -34.80
C GLY A 194 23.03 -1.60 -35.11
N CYS A 195 22.70 -0.76 -34.12
CA CYS A 195 22.70 0.69 -34.29
C CYS A 195 24.11 1.26 -34.16
N ARG A 196 24.34 2.42 -34.79
CA ARG A 196 25.55 3.23 -34.61
C ARG A 196 25.33 4.19 -33.45
N VAL A 197 26.11 4.05 -32.37
CA VAL A 197 25.85 4.78 -31.11
C VAL A 197 26.89 5.87 -30.85
N LEU A 198 26.42 7.07 -30.50
CA LEU A 198 27.25 8.13 -29.92
C LEU A 198 26.73 8.50 -28.52
N GLY A 199 27.56 8.28 -27.51
CA GLY A 199 27.32 8.72 -26.14
C GLY A 199 27.76 10.17 -25.91
N ILE A 200 27.01 10.88 -25.07
CA ILE A 200 27.30 12.27 -24.68
C ILE A 200 27.19 12.37 -23.16
N ASP A 201 28.20 12.87 -22.48
CA ASP A 201 28.15 13.14 -21.03
C ASP A 201 28.98 14.37 -20.66
N THR A 202 28.73 14.95 -19.49
CA THR A 202 29.52 16.06 -18.97
C THR A 202 30.75 15.59 -18.20
N ASN A 203 30.77 14.33 -17.76
CA ASN A 203 31.84 13.75 -16.98
C ASN A 203 32.83 12.95 -17.87
N PRO A 204 34.11 13.36 -17.95
CA PRO A 204 35.11 12.70 -18.78
C PRO A 204 35.36 11.23 -18.38
N GLN A 205 35.17 10.87 -17.11
CA GLN A 205 35.32 9.48 -16.66
C GLN A 205 34.23 8.56 -17.24
N ARG A 206 33.01 9.09 -17.43
CA ARG A 206 31.91 8.33 -18.05
C ARG A 206 32.11 8.16 -19.54
N VAL A 207 32.66 9.18 -20.21
CA VAL A 207 33.08 9.11 -21.62
C VAL A 207 34.17 8.05 -21.80
N ALA A 208 35.19 8.03 -20.94
CA ALA A 208 36.24 7.02 -20.98
C ALA A 208 35.72 5.60 -20.71
N LEU A 209 34.80 5.45 -19.74
CA LEU A 209 34.17 4.16 -19.46
C LEU A 209 33.34 3.67 -20.65
N ALA A 210 32.57 4.53 -21.31
CA ALA A 210 31.85 4.18 -22.53
C ALA A 210 32.79 3.64 -23.62
N ALA A 211 33.95 4.28 -23.82
CA ALA A 211 34.96 3.83 -24.75
C ALA A 211 35.52 2.44 -24.40
N SER A 212 35.76 2.16 -23.11
CA SER A 212 36.20 0.84 -22.65
C SER A 212 35.18 -0.29 -22.88
N LEU A 213 33.89 0.08 -23.04
CA LEU A 213 32.79 -0.82 -23.39
C LEU A 213 32.55 -0.90 -24.91
N GLY A 214 33.43 -0.30 -25.72
CA GLY A 214 33.33 -0.32 -27.18
C GLY A 214 32.35 0.71 -27.76
N LEU A 215 31.88 1.68 -26.97
CA LEU A 215 30.99 2.75 -27.43
C LEU A 215 31.79 4.00 -27.79
N GLN A 216 31.41 4.68 -28.87
CA GLN A 216 31.92 6.03 -29.15
C GLN A 216 31.21 7.02 -28.22
N ALA A 217 31.97 7.91 -27.57
CA ALA A 217 31.40 8.93 -26.70
C ALA A 217 32.22 10.22 -26.73
N CYS A 218 31.57 11.34 -26.45
CA CYS A 218 32.18 12.67 -26.40
C CYS A 218 31.68 13.48 -25.20
N LEU A 219 32.40 14.56 -24.88
CA LEU A 219 31.96 15.51 -23.87
C LEU A 219 30.83 16.41 -24.41
N ARG A 220 29.98 16.91 -23.51
CA ARG A 220 28.84 17.77 -23.85
C ARG A 220 29.21 19.00 -24.69
N ASP A 221 30.34 19.64 -24.43
CA ASP A 221 30.83 20.80 -25.18
C ASP A 221 31.18 20.48 -26.64
N GLN A 222 31.58 19.24 -26.92
CA GLN A 222 31.93 18.72 -28.24
C GLN A 222 30.75 18.06 -28.97
N ALA A 223 29.58 17.98 -28.31
CA ALA A 223 28.48 17.12 -28.75
C ALA A 223 27.93 17.47 -30.14
N VAL A 224 27.85 18.77 -30.50
CA VAL A 224 27.31 19.20 -31.79
C VAL A 224 28.26 18.84 -32.93
N ASP A 225 29.55 19.18 -32.79
CA ASP A 225 30.57 18.89 -33.80
C ASP A 225 30.80 17.37 -33.97
N SER A 226 30.78 16.65 -32.85
CA SER A 226 30.86 15.18 -32.84
C SER A 226 29.64 14.55 -33.50
N ALA A 227 28.43 15.06 -33.24
CA ALA A 227 27.20 14.62 -33.89
C ALA A 227 27.25 14.83 -35.41
N GLN A 228 27.69 16.01 -35.85
CA GLN A 228 27.85 16.35 -37.28
C GLN A 228 28.83 15.41 -37.97
N SER A 229 29.98 15.17 -37.35
CA SER A 229 31.02 14.28 -37.88
C SER A 229 30.55 12.82 -37.93
N PHE A 230 29.93 12.35 -36.85
CA PHE A 230 29.46 10.96 -36.71
C PHE A 230 28.35 10.61 -37.69
N THR A 231 27.42 11.55 -37.92
CA THR A 231 26.24 11.36 -38.77
C THR A 231 26.43 11.90 -40.19
N VAL A 232 27.62 12.44 -40.51
CA VAL A 232 27.91 13.11 -41.79
C VAL A 232 26.88 14.20 -42.10
N ASN A 233 26.62 15.06 -41.12
CA ASN A 233 25.66 16.16 -41.12
C ASN A 233 24.19 15.76 -41.35
N ARG A 234 23.83 14.48 -41.16
CA ARG A 234 22.44 14.01 -41.30
C ARG A 234 21.63 14.12 -40.02
N GLY A 235 22.29 14.13 -38.86
CA GLY A 235 21.63 14.06 -37.55
C GLY A 235 21.24 12.63 -37.13
N PHE A 236 20.78 12.48 -35.89
CA PHE A 236 20.41 11.19 -35.30
C PHE A 236 18.97 10.80 -35.58
N ASP A 237 18.73 9.52 -35.89
CA ASP A 237 17.41 8.92 -36.10
C ASP A 237 16.61 8.82 -34.80
N ALA A 238 17.31 8.54 -33.71
CA ALA A 238 16.76 8.53 -32.37
C ALA A 238 17.74 9.11 -31.34
N VAL A 239 17.18 9.74 -30.31
CA VAL A 239 17.95 10.26 -29.16
C VAL A 239 17.33 9.74 -27.86
N LEU A 240 18.11 9.02 -27.07
CA LEU A 240 17.73 8.58 -25.73
C LEU A 240 18.31 9.54 -24.69
N ILE A 241 17.44 10.18 -23.91
CA ILE A 241 17.84 11.07 -22.82
C ILE A 241 17.84 10.25 -21.51
N CYS A 242 19.04 9.93 -21.04
CA CYS A 242 19.30 9.16 -19.82
C CYS A 242 19.90 10.02 -18.69
N ALA A 243 19.94 11.34 -18.87
CA ALA A 243 20.42 12.30 -17.88
C ALA A 243 19.45 12.48 -16.69
N ASP A 244 20.00 12.83 -15.53
CA ASP A 244 19.27 13.21 -14.31
C ASP A 244 19.66 14.64 -13.92
N THR A 245 18.81 15.61 -14.25
CA THR A 245 19.08 17.04 -14.04
C THR A 245 17.80 17.88 -14.07
N SER A 246 17.74 18.99 -13.34
CA SER A 246 16.64 19.95 -13.51
C SER A 246 16.79 20.83 -14.76
N SER A 247 17.93 20.76 -15.44
CA SER A 247 18.22 21.56 -16.64
C SER A 247 17.39 21.10 -17.84
N ASN A 248 17.10 22.06 -18.73
CA ASN A 248 16.46 21.81 -20.02
C ASN A 248 17.48 21.41 -21.13
N ASP A 249 18.78 21.53 -20.84
CA ASP A 249 19.87 21.28 -21.78
C ASP A 249 19.76 19.92 -22.53
N PRO A 250 19.43 18.78 -21.89
CA PRO A 250 19.31 17.52 -22.60
C PRO A 250 18.21 17.52 -23.68
N VAL A 251 17.09 18.19 -23.43
CA VAL A 251 15.95 18.29 -24.36
C VAL A 251 16.25 19.24 -25.51
N GLU A 252 16.98 20.31 -25.24
CA GLU A 252 17.46 21.25 -26.25
C GLU A 252 18.52 20.61 -27.15
N LEU A 253 19.53 19.97 -26.56
CA LEU A 253 20.58 19.28 -27.30
C LEU A 253 20.00 18.18 -28.19
N ALA A 254 19.07 17.37 -27.67
CA ALA A 254 18.43 16.30 -28.43
C ALA A 254 17.82 16.84 -29.73
N ALA A 255 17.14 17.98 -29.69
CA ALA A 255 16.56 18.59 -30.87
C ALA A 255 17.59 19.16 -31.84
N VAL A 256 18.71 19.67 -31.33
CA VAL A 256 19.82 20.19 -32.16
C VAL A 256 20.45 19.07 -32.97
N ILE A 257 20.80 17.95 -32.33
CA ILE A 257 21.52 16.83 -32.96
C ILE A 257 20.62 15.85 -33.73
N ALA A 258 19.31 15.89 -33.47
CA ALA A 258 18.31 15.08 -34.17
C ALA A 258 18.21 15.46 -35.65
N ARG A 259 17.93 14.47 -36.51
CA ARG A 259 17.49 14.74 -37.88
C ARG A 259 16.03 15.21 -37.93
N ASP A 260 15.58 15.62 -39.11
CA ASP A 260 14.16 15.82 -39.40
C ASP A 260 13.37 14.51 -39.17
N ARG A 261 12.23 14.59 -38.47
CA ARG A 261 11.38 13.48 -38.02
C ARG A 261 12.07 12.44 -37.13
N ALA A 262 13.04 12.86 -36.31
CA ALA A 262 13.66 11.96 -35.33
C ALA A 262 12.74 11.69 -34.13
N ARG A 263 13.06 10.62 -33.40
CA ARG A 263 12.37 10.21 -32.16
C ARG A 263 13.22 10.52 -30.94
N ILE A 264 12.66 11.24 -29.97
CA ILE A 264 13.34 11.55 -28.72
C ILE A 264 12.63 10.83 -27.59
N VAL A 265 13.37 10.04 -26.81
CA VAL A 265 12.82 9.30 -25.66
C VAL A 265 13.53 9.71 -24.39
N ALA A 266 12.79 10.28 -23.44
CA ALA A 266 13.30 10.57 -22.10
C ALA A 266 13.10 9.37 -21.19
N THR A 267 14.20 8.83 -20.66
CA THR A 267 14.21 7.76 -19.65
C THR A 267 14.70 8.28 -18.30
N GLY A 268 15.54 9.33 -18.31
CA GLY A 268 15.95 10.05 -17.11
C GLY A 268 15.04 11.24 -16.75
N ALA A 269 15.25 11.82 -15.58
CA ALA A 269 14.51 13.00 -15.12
C ALA A 269 15.20 14.27 -15.63
N VAL A 270 14.54 15.02 -16.51
CA VAL A 270 15.07 16.24 -17.13
C VAL A 270 14.06 17.39 -17.10
N GLY A 271 14.52 18.63 -17.33
CA GLY A 271 13.62 19.73 -17.67
C GLY A 271 12.81 19.41 -18.93
N LEU A 272 11.51 19.72 -18.94
CA LEU A 272 10.58 19.38 -20.02
C LEU A 272 9.98 20.64 -20.69
N THR A 273 10.80 21.67 -20.88
CA THR A 273 10.41 22.89 -21.58
C THR A 273 10.83 22.79 -23.04
N PHE A 274 9.90 22.62 -23.96
CA PHE A 274 10.26 22.39 -25.37
C PHE A 274 10.62 23.68 -26.11
N PRO A 275 11.79 23.77 -26.77
CA PRO A 275 12.09 24.86 -27.69
C PRO A 275 11.23 24.71 -28.95
N ARG A 276 10.05 25.36 -28.95
CA ARG A 276 8.99 25.16 -29.96
C ARG A 276 9.49 25.24 -31.40
N LYS A 277 10.35 26.21 -31.72
CA LYS A 277 10.81 26.44 -33.10
C LYS A 277 11.45 25.19 -33.71
N ILE A 278 12.47 24.63 -33.07
CA ILE A 278 13.22 23.49 -33.62
C ILE A 278 12.43 22.18 -33.60
N TYR A 279 11.62 21.95 -32.54
CA TYR A 279 10.74 20.77 -32.47
C TYR A 279 9.66 20.81 -33.56
N TYR A 280 9.13 22.00 -33.86
CA TYR A 280 8.15 22.20 -34.91
C TYR A 280 8.77 22.08 -36.31
N GLU A 281 9.89 22.77 -36.56
CA GLU A 281 10.56 22.78 -37.87
C GLU A 281 11.05 21.40 -38.30
N LYS A 282 11.55 20.58 -37.36
CA LYS A 282 12.01 19.22 -37.63
C LYS A 282 10.94 18.14 -37.42
N GLU A 283 9.71 18.51 -37.05
CA GLU A 283 8.63 17.55 -36.77
C GLU A 283 9.06 16.44 -35.78
N LEU A 284 9.69 16.83 -34.66
CA LEU A 284 10.26 15.88 -33.70
C LEU A 284 9.18 15.24 -32.84
N SER A 285 9.27 13.93 -32.64
CA SER A 285 8.44 13.22 -31.65
C SER A 285 9.16 13.12 -30.32
N PHE A 286 8.41 13.24 -29.23
CA PHE A 286 8.92 13.12 -27.87
C PHE A 286 8.08 12.13 -27.06
N VAL A 287 8.73 11.16 -26.44
CA VAL A 287 8.10 10.17 -25.57
C VAL A 287 8.76 10.21 -24.19
N ASN A 288 7.94 10.29 -23.15
CA ASN A 288 8.41 10.09 -21.78
C ASN A 288 8.25 8.61 -21.41
N SER A 289 9.36 7.91 -21.18
CA SER A 289 9.40 6.46 -20.96
C SER A 289 8.81 6.08 -19.61
N ARG A 290 8.00 5.01 -19.58
CA ARG A 290 7.41 4.48 -18.36
C ARG A 290 8.28 3.38 -17.77
N SER A 291 9.26 3.73 -16.94
CA SER A 291 10.05 2.77 -16.13
C SER A 291 10.43 1.52 -16.94
N TYR A 292 10.18 0.31 -16.42
CA TYR A 292 10.46 -0.97 -17.07
C TYR A 292 9.33 -1.50 -17.99
N GLY A 293 8.33 -0.68 -18.34
CA GLY A 293 7.40 -0.92 -19.44
C GLY A 293 5.94 -1.26 -19.11
N PRO A 294 5.19 -1.79 -20.09
CA PRO A 294 3.80 -2.24 -19.93
C PRO A 294 3.65 -3.28 -18.81
N GLY A 295 2.61 -3.12 -17.99
CA GLY A 295 2.46 -3.79 -16.69
C GLY A 295 2.63 -2.83 -15.52
N ARG A 296 3.41 -1.75 -15.71
CA ARG A 296 3.70 -0.82 -14.61
C ARG A 296 2.48 -0.04 -14.21
N TYR A 297 2.21 -0.04 -12.91
CA TYR A 297 1.03 0.58 -12.30
C TYR A 297 -0.28 -0.14 -12.63
N ASP A 298 -0.21 -1.40 -13.07
CA ASP A 298 -1.35 -2.29 -13.22
C ASP A 298 -1.31 -3.40 -12.16
N PRO A 299 -2.12 -3.30 -11.08
CA PRO A 299 -2.17 -4.33 -10.05
C PRO A 299 -2.61 -5.70 -10.57
N ALA A 300 -3.39 -5.77 -11.66
CA ALA A 300 -3.75 -7.05 -12.26
C ALA A 300 -2.51 -7.79 -12.78
N TYR A 301 -1.54 -7.06 -13.32
CA TYR A 301 -0.26 -7.59 -13.77
C TYR A 301 0.71 -7.79 -12.60
N GLU A 302 1.09 -6.71 -11.90
CA GLU A 302 2.17 -6.72 -10.91
C GLU A 302 1.83 -7.54 -9.66
N GLU A 303 0.60 -7.47 -9.17
CA GLU A 303 0.20 -8.10 -7.89
C GLU A 303 -0.53 -9.43 -8.11
N ASN A 304 -1.45 -9.47 -9.08
CA ASN A 304 -2.26 -10.66 -9.34
C ASN A 304 -1.65 -11.62 -10.37
N GLY A 305 -0.50 -11.29 -10.95
CA GLY A 305 0.23 -12.15 -11.90
C GLY A 305 -0.50 -12.40 -13.22
N ARG A 306 -1.49 -11.57 -13.59
CA ARG A 306 -2.25 -11.71 -14.83
C ARG A 306 -1.50 -11.03 -15.97
N ASP A 307 -0.74 -11.83 -16.72
CA ASP A 307 0.02 -11.36 -17.87
C ASP A 307 -0.91 -10.92 -19.03
N TYR A 308 -0.41 -10.03 -19.89
CA TYR A 308 -1.08 -9.63 -21.11
C TYR A 308 -0.86 -10.68 -22.20
N PRO A 309 -1.88 -10.98 -23.02
CA PRO A 309 -1.72 -11.85 -24.17
C PRO A 309 -0.56 -11.37 -25.07
N ILE A 310 0.36 -12.29 -25.38
CA ILE A 310 1.63 -11.96 -26.06
C ILE A 310 1.45 -11.27 -27.42
N GLY A 311 0.35 -11.58 -28.13
CA GLY A 311 0.00 -10.97 -29.42
C GLY A 311 -0.46 -9.51 -29.33
N TYR A 312 -0.86 -9.04 -28.14
CA TYR A 312 -1.32 -7.66 -27.93
C TYR A 312 -0.25 -6.78 -27.28
N VAL A 313 0.51 -7.34 -26.32
CA VAL A 313 1.58 -6.62 -25.65
C VAL A 313 2.85 -7.47 -25.68
N ARG A 314 3.67 -7.30 -26.72
CA ARG A 314 4.87 -8.15 -26.90
C ARG A 314 5.87 -8.02 -25.75
N TRP A 315 6.03 -6.82 -25.22
CA TRP A 315 7.06 -6.48 -24.24
C TRP A 315 6.45 -5.92 -22.97
N THR A 316 6.10 -6.82 -22.05
CA THR A 316 5.76 -6.48 -20.66
C THR A 316 7.03 -6.30 -19.83
N GLU A 317 6.91 -5.83 -18.60
CA GLU A 317 8.04 -5.74 -17.67
C GLU A 317 8.79 -7.06 -17.52
N GLY A 318 8.04 -8.16 -17.31
CA GLY A 318 8.61 -9.50 -17.15
C GLY A 318 9.42 -9.92 -18.38
N ARG A 319 8.89 -9.65 -19.58
CA ARG A 319 9.57 -9.95 -20.85
C ARG A 319 10.73 -8.99 -21.12
N ASN A 320 10.73 -7.78 -20.55
CA ASN A 320 11.90 -6.90 -20.53
C ASN A 320 12.99 -7.50 -19.61
N PHE A 321 12.63 -7.98 -18.42
CA PHE A 321 13.57 -8.62 -17.48
C PHE A 321 14.20 -9.87 -18.11
N GLU A 322 13.39 -10.75 -18.71
CA GLU A 322 13.87 -11.94 -19.44
C GLU A 322 14.87 -11.58 -20.54
N ALA A 323 14.57 -10.56 -21.34
CA ALA A 323 15.45 -10.10 -22.41
C ALA A 323 16.79 -9.58 -21.86
N VAL A 324 16.77 -8.84 -20.75
CA VAL A 324 17.98 -8.32 -20.10
C VAL A 324 18.81 -9.47 -19.53
N VAL A 325 18.19 -10.44 -18.84
CA VAL A 325 18.88 -11.64 -18.36
C VAL A 325 19.51 -12.41 -19.53
N GLY A 326 18.81 -12.52 -20.66
CA GLY A 326 19.36 -13.11 -21.89
C GLY A 326 20.59 -12.37 -22.42
N MET A 327 20.58 -11.03 -22.41
CA MET A 327 21.73 -10.20 -22.82
C MET A 327 22.91 -10.27 -21.86
N LEU A 328 22.66 -10.42 -20.55
CA LEU A 328 23.70 -10.69 -19.56
C LEU A 328 24.32 -12.05 -19.81
N ALA A 329 23.50 -13.08 -20.04
CA ALA A 329 23.95 -14.45 -20.27
C ALA A 329 24.76 -14.61 -21.57
N SER A 330 24.42 -13.86 -22.63
CA SER A 330 25.13 -13.87 -23.90
C SER A 330 26.38 -12.98 -23.93
N GLY A 331 26.62 -12.18 -22.87
CA GLY A 331 27.71 -11.21 -22.81
C GLY A 331 27.49 -9.94 -23.64
N GLN A 332 26.31 -9.75 -24.23
CA GLN A 332 25.94 -8.53 -24.96
C GLN A 332 25.78 -7.32 -24.04
N LEU A 333 25.51 -7.55 -22.75
CA LEU A 333 25.42 -6.52 -21.74
C LEU A 333 26.46 -6.76 -20.64
N GLN A 334 27.46 -5.90 -20.57
CA GLN A 334 28.53 -5.98 -19.58
C GLN A 334 28.27 -4.99 -18.45
N VAL A 335 28.03 -5.52 -17.24
CA VAL A 335 27.68 -4.72 -16.06
C VAL A 335 28.78 -4.71 -14.99
N GLN A 336 29.71 -5.67 -15.02
CA GLN A 336 30.82 -5.73 -14.06
C GLN A 336 31.66 -4.44 -14.03
N PRO A 337 32.05 -3.83 -15.18
CA PRO A 337 32.77 -2.55 -15.18
C PRO A 337 31.94 -1.37 -14.65
N LEU A 338 30.61 -1.52 -14.54
CA LEU A 338 29.72 -0.48 -14.05
C LEU A 338 29.64 -0.47 -12.51
N ILE A 339 30.08 -1.54 -11.84
CA ILE A 339 30.04 -1.66 -10.38
C ILE A 339 31.23 -0.89 -9.80
N SER A 340 30.93 0.27 -9.21
CA SER A 340 31.91 1.12 -8.55
C SER A 340 32.14 0.76 -7.08
N HIS A 341 31.11 0.29 -6.38
CA HIS A 341 31.16 0.01 -4.95
C HIS A 341 30.35 -1.23 -4.59
N ARG A 342 30.81 -1.91 -3.53
CA ARG A 342 30.10 -3.01 -2.87
C ARG A 342 30.10 -2.72 -1.36
N PHE A 343 28.92 -2.69 -0.77
CA PHE A 343 28.75 -2.56 0.67
C PHE A 343 28.00 -3.78 1.20
N PRO A 344 28.45 -4.42 2.30
CA PRO A 344 27.59 -5.36 2.99
C PRO A 344 26.34 -4.63 3.51
N ILE A 345 25.21 -5.33 3.64
CA ILE A 345 23.94 -4.72 4.10
C ILE A 345 24.08 -3.96 5.41
N GLU A 346 24.98 -4.37 6.31
CA GLU A 346 25.33 -3.70 7.56
C GLU A 346 25.89 -2.28 7.39
N GLN A 347 26.47 -1.99 6.23
CA GLN A 347 27.06 -0.70 5.87
C GLN A 347 26.21 0.06 4.85
N ALA A 348 24.97 -0.37 4.60
CA ALA A 348 24.10 0.27 3.63
C ALA A 348 23.92 1.80 3.84
N PRO A 349 23.83 2.36 5.07
CA PRO A 349 23.82 3.81 5.26
C PRO A 349 25.01 4.53 4.63
N GLU A 350 26.20 3.92 4.65
CA GLU A 350 27.40 4.50 4.02
C GLU A 350 27.29 4.54 2.50
N ALA A 351 26.64 3.54 1.89
CA ALA A 351 26.32 3.57 0.46
C ALA A 351 25.47 4.79 0.10
N TYR A 352 24.54 5.18 0.97
CA TYR A 352 23.70 6.37 0.75
C TYR A 352 24.44 7.67 0.99
N GLU A 353 25.43 7.71 1.89
CA GLU A 353 26.34 8.85 2.02
C GLU A 353 27.17 9.07 0.75
N VAL A 354 27.55 7.99 0.05
CA VAL A 354 28.22 8.07 -1.25
C VAL A 354 27.28 8.65 -2.32
N ILE A 355 26.08 8.08 -2.52
CA ILE A 355 25.20 8.54 -3.61
C ILE A 355 24.64 9.95 -3.38
N THR A 356 24.48 10.37 -2.12
CA THR A 356 24.04 11.75 -1.77
C THR A 356 25.19 12.76 -1.78
N GLY A 357 26.43 12.33 -2.06
CA GLY A 357 27.60 13.20 -2.15
C GLY A 357 28.15 13.69 -0.80
N LYS A 358 27.65 13.16 0.32
CA LYS A 358 28.22 13.40 1.66
C LYS A 358 29.64 12.87 1.76
N ARG A 359 29.90 11.72 1.11
CA ARG A 359 31.26 11.24 0.80
C ARG A 359 31.61 11.68 -0.61
N LYS A 360 32.64 12.52 -0.75
CA LYS A 360 33.11 13.04 -2.05
C LYS A 360 33.89 11.97 -2.82
N GLN A 361 33.20 10.91 -3.22
CA GLN A 361 33.76 9.80 -4.01
C GLN A 361 32.94 9.63 -5.30
N PRO A 362 33.58 9.39 -6.46
CA PRO A 362 32.85 9.14 -7.70
C PRO A 362 32.17 7.78 -7.64
N PHE A 363 30.91 7.69 -8.06
CA PHE A 363 30.14 6.45 -8.08
C PHE A 363 29.38 6.27 -9.40
N LEU A 364 29.04 5.01 -9.70
CA LEU A 364 28.19 4.63 -10.83
C LEU A 364 27.17 3.55 -10.43
N GLY A 365 27.56 2.28 -10.42
CA GLY A 365 26.79 1.20 -9.82
C GLY A 365 27.22 0.96 -8.38
N VAL A 366 26.27 0.94 -7.45
CA VAL A 366 26.52 0.69 -6.02
C VAL A 366 25.70 -0.54 -5.63
N LEU A 367 26.37 -1.62 -5.24
CA LEU A 367 25.73 -2.85 -4.81
C LEU A 367 25.70 -2.95 -3.29
N LEU A 368 24.59 -3.48 -2.78
CA LEU A 368 24.54 -4.07 -1.45
C LEU A 368 24.65 -5.59 -1.56
N THR A 369 25.52 -6.18 -0.73
CA THR A 369 25.76 -7.62 -0.65
C THR A 369 25.25 -8.19 0.67
N TYR A 370 24.88 -9.47 0.67
CA TYR A 370 24.19 -10.12 1.79
C TYR A 370 24.90 -11.44 2.16
N PRO A 371 25.02 -11.77 3.46
CA PRO A 371 25.77 -12.95 3.92
C PRO A 371 24.92 -14.23 3.81
N VAL A 372 24.59 -14.64 2.57
CA VAL A 372 23.59 -15.68 2.26
C VAL A 372 23.75 -16.95 3.11
N ASP A 373 24.95 -17.45 3.33
CA ASP A 373 25.16 -18.73 4.03
C ASP A 373 24.78 -18.71 5.53
N THR A 374 24.71 -17.53 6.14
CA THR A 374 24.47 -17.37 7.60
C THR A 374 23.02 -17.02 7.96
N LEU A 375 22.20 -16.70 6.96
CA LEU A 375 20.84 -16.20 7.17
C LEU A 375 19.85 -17.34 7.45
N THR A 376 19.18 -17.26 8.61
CA THR A 376 18.21 -18.24 9.10
C THR A 376 16.74 -17.79 8.98
N GLY A 377 16.48 -16.55 8.53
CA GLY A 377 15.14 -16.11 8.14
C GLY A 377 14.08 -16.11 9.25
N SER A 378 14.41 -15.69 10.48
CA SER A 378 13.43 -15.64 11.57
C SER A 378 12.22 -14.76 11.22
N GLN A 379 11.02 -15.33 11.36
CA GLN A 379 9.74 -14.64 11.26
C GLN A 379 9.38 -13.86 12.53
N VAL A 380 10.20 -13.91 13.58
CA VAL A 380 9.93 -13.24 14.86
C VAL A 380 11.09 -12.33 15.25
N VAL A 381 10.76 -11.12 15.71
CA VAL A 381 11.67 -10.17 16.35
C VAL A 381 11.15 -9.84 17.74
N ARG A 382 11.96 -10.13 18.77
CA ARG A 382 11.61 -9.90 20.18
C ARG A 382 12.20 -8.58 20.67
N PHE A 383 11.47 -7.89 21.53
CA PHE A 383 11.89 -6.66 22.18
C PHE A 383 12.11 -6.93 23.67
N ASN A 384 13.12 -6.29 24.26
CA ASN A 384 13.34 -6.33 25.71
C ASN A 384 12.30 -5.46 26.41
N VAL A 385 11.12 -6.02 26.64
CA VAL A 385 10.04 -5.41 27.42
C VAL A 385 9.80 -6.29 28.64
N GLN A 386 9.78 -5.68 29.84
CA GLN A 386 9.39 -6.38 31.05
C GLN A 386 7.88 -6.70 30.98
N THR A 387 7.55 -7.96 30.72
CA THR A 387 6.19 -8.48 30.87
C THR A 387 5.96 -8.81 32.34
N VAL A 388 4.87 -8.29 32.91
CA VAL A 388 4.49 -8.58 34.30
C VAL A 388 3.33 -9.54 34.22
N LYS A 389 3.58 -10.84 34.41
CA LYS A 389 2.49 -11.82 34.54
C LYS A 389 1.59 -11.39 35.71
N ARG A 390 0.32 -11.14 35.40
CA ARG A 390 -0.74 -10.86 36.35
C ARG A 390 -1.92 -11.74 36.02
N ASP A 391 -2.46 -12.41 37.02
CA ASP A 391 -3.74 -13.09 36.89
C ASP A 391 -4.85 -12.06 36.60
N ASN A 392 -5.83 -12.41 35.77
CA ASN A 392 -6.95 -11.57 35.35
C ASN A 392 -6.62 -10.36 34.45
N VAL A 393 -5.55 -10.42 33.64
CA VAL A 393 -5.23 -9.38 32.63
C VAL A 393 -5.54 -9.87 31.21
N VAL A 394 -6.09 -8.98 30.38
CA VAL A 394 -6.29 -9.23 28.95
C VAL A 394 -4.92 -9.11 28.26
N THR A 395 -4.41 -10.20 27.70
CA THR A 395 -3.15 -10.22 26.96
C THR A 395 -3.44 -10.30 25.47
N LEU A 396 -3.05 -9.26 24.75
CA LEU A 396 -3.49 -8.99 23.39
C LEU A 396 -2.41 -9.33 22.37
N GLY A 397 -2.78 -10.23 21.44
CA GLY A 397 -2.17 -10.39 20.13
C GLY A 397 -2.90 -9.55 19.08
N VAL A 398 -2.17 -8.97 18.13
CA VAL A 398 -2.79 -8.18 17.05
C VAL A 398 -2.40 -8.75 15.70
N LEU A 399 -3.37 -9.08 14.87
CA LEU A 399 -3.18 -9.46 13.47
C LEU A 399 -3.51 -8.25 12.59
N GLY A 400 -2.51 -7.67 11.93
CA GLY A 400 -2.68 -6.48 11.10
C GLY A 400 -2.14 -5.21 11.74
N ALA A 401 -1.03 -4.70 11.19
CA ALA A 401 -0.38 -3.45 11.60
C ALA A 401 -0.67 -2.29 10.63
N GLY A 402 -1.90 -2.22 10.11
CA GLY A 402 -2.29 -1.23 9.11
C GLY A 402 -2.37 0.21 9.65
N LEU A 403 -2.65 1.16 8.74
CA LEU A 403 -2.77 2.58 9.11
C LEU A 403 -3.88 2.83 10.12
N PHE A 404 -5.03 2.16 9.98
CA PHE A 404 -6.17 2.33 10.89
C PHE A 404 -5.85 1.80 12.30
N ALA A 405 -5.20 0.64 12.39
CA ALA A 405 -4.71 0.07 13.65
C ALA A 405 -3.80 1.08 14.39
N ASN A 406 -2.82 1.63 13.68
CA ASN A 406 -1.84 2.58 14.22
C ASN A 406 -2.42 3.95 14.59
N ALA A 407 -3.31 4.47 13.75
CA ALA A 407 -3.80 5.84 13.89
C ALA A 407 -4.99 5.96 14.87
N THR A 408 -5.79 4.89 15.02
CA THR A 408 -7.07 4.94 15.73
C THR A 408 -7.17 3.90 16.84
N LEU A 409 -7.03 2.60 16.52
CA LEU A 409 -7.37 1.53 17.46
C LEU A 409 -6.34 1.33 18.57
N LEU A 410 -5.06 1.17 18.26
CA LEU A 410 -4.01 0.96 19.27
C LEU A 410 -3.93 2.13 20.27
N PRO A 411 -4.05 3.41 19.87
CA PRO A 411 -4.21 4.51 20.81
C PRO A 411 -5.45 4.41 21.71
N ALA A 412 -6.57 3.88 21.20
CA ALA A 412 -7.79 3.68 21.98
C ALA A 412 -7.65 2.52 22.97
N ILE A 413 -7.07 1.40 22.55
CA ILE A 413 -6.75 0.21 23.37
C ILE A 413 -5.89 0.61 24.56
N LYS A 414 -4.79 1.35 24.32
CA LYS A 414 -3.89 1.81 25.39
C LYS A 414 -4.59 2.72 26.40
N LYS A 415 -5.58 3.51 25.96
CA LYS A 415 -6.39 4.39 26.82
C LYS A 415 -7.54 3.68 27.55
N ALA A 416 -8.00 2.54 27.05
CA ALA A 416 -9.00 1.72 27.73
C ALA A 416 -8.43 1.15 29.04
N GLY A 417 -7.14 0.77 29.03
CA GLY A 417 -6.43 0.23 30.19
C GLY A 417 -6.81 -1.22 30.49
N GLY A 418 -5.99 -1.90 31.30
CA GLY A 418 -6.20 -3.31 31.66
C GLY A 418 -5.99 -4.30 30.51
N ILE A 419 -5.21 -3.90 29.50
CA ILE A 419 -4.84 -4.70 28.33
C ILE A 419 -3.31 -4.61 28.17
N GLU A 420 -2.64 -5.76 28.15
CA GLU A 420 -1.21 -5.88 27.90
C GLU A 420 -0.97 -6.25 26.43
N LEU A 421 -0.06 -5.54 25.76
CA LEU A 421 0.26 -5.74 24.35
C LEU A 421 1.42 -6.74 24.23
N VAL A 422 1.14 -7.95 23.76
CA VAL A 422 2.11 -9.05 23.77
C VAL A 422 2.78 -9.19 22.40
N GLY A 423 2.02 -9.57 21.38
CA GLY A 423 2.54 -9.79 20.03
C GLY A 423 1.75 -9.02 18.96
N ILE A 424 2.42 -8.65 17.87
CA ILE A 424 1.76 -8.09 16.69
C ILE A 424 2.30 -8.71 15.40
N ALA A 425 1.40 -9.07 14.49
CA ALA A 425 1.70 -9.67 13.19
C ALA A 425 1.36 -8.75 12.02
N SER A 426 2.19 -8.79 10.98
CA SER A 426 1.88 -8.28 9.65
C SER A 426 2.73 -9.01 8.62
N ALA A 427 2.12 -9.53 7.55
CA ALA A 427 2.80 -10.37 6.56
C ALA A 427 4.12 -9.80 6.00
N GLY A 428 4.22 -8.47 5.86
CA GLY A 428 5.44 -7.81 5.38
C GLY A 428 6.52 -7.56 6.46
N GLY A 429 6.25 -7.88 7.73
CA GLY A 429 7.17 -7.73 8.86
C GLY A 429 7.42 -6.29 9.32
N LEU A 430 7.75 -5.38 8.40
CA LEU A 430 8.13 -3.98 8.67
C LEU A 430 7.11 -3.23 9.54
N HIS A 431 5.85 -3.24 9.12
CA HIS A 431 4.80 -2.52 9.84
C HIS A 431 4.56 -3.10 11.25
N ALA A 432 4.68 -4.42 11.42
CA ALA A 432 4.56 -5.05 12.72
C ALA A 432 5.69 -4.59 13.66
N GLN A 433 6.93 -4.57 13.16
CA GLN A 433 8.10 -4.13 13.93
C GLN A 433 8.00 -2.67 14.36
N ASP A 434 7.65 -1.76 13.45
CA ASP A 434 7.52 -0.33 13.74
C ASP A 434 6.40 -0.08 14.77
N THR A 435 5.26 -0.73 14.56
CA THR A 435 4.11 -0.64 15.47
C THR A 435 4.45 -1.23 16.84
N ALA A 436 5.14 -2.37 16.88
CA ALA A 436 5.55 -3.03 18.12
C ALA A 436 6.40 -2.10 18.98
N ARG A 437 7.43 -1.49 18.38
CA ARG A 437 8.30 -0.52 19.06
C ARG A 437 7.53 0.70 19.53
N LYS A 438 6.64 1.25 18.69
CA LYS A 438 5.86 2.46 18.99
C LYS A 438 4.90 2.29 20.17
N PHE A 439 4.25 1.13 20.27
CA PHE A 439 3.21 0.88 21.27
C PHE A 439 3.71 0.10 22.49
N GLY A 440 4.87 -0.56 22.38
CA GLY A 440 5.50 -1.33 23.45
C GLY A 440 5.06 -2.80 23.49
N PHE A 441 4.96 -3.45 22.33
CA PHE A 441 4.73 -4.90 22.25
C PHE A 441 6.01 -5.67 22.59
N SER A 442 5.85 -6.90 23.07
CA SER A 442 6.97 -7.79 23.43
C SER A 442 7.64 -8.42 22.22
N TYR A 443 6.89 -8.65 21.12
CA TYR A 443 7.46 -9.10 19.86
C TYR A 443 6.64 -8.66 18.64
N ALA A 444 7.30 -8.65 17.49
CA ALA A 444 6.70 -8.51 16.18
C ALA A 444 6.93 -9.78 15.37
N THR A 445 5.97 -10.16 14.55
CA THR A 445 6.06 -11.33 13.67
C THR A 445 5.46 -11.07 12.28
N SER A 446 5.82 -11.89 11.31
CA SER A 446 5.20 -11.95 9.98
C SER A 446 4.27 -13.16 9.81
N SER A 447 4.10 -13.96 10.86
CA SER A 447 3.26 -15.17 10.88
C SER A 447 2.09 -14.98 11.83
N ASP A 448 0.87 -15.26 11.34
CA ASP A 448 -0.34 -15.24 12.16
C ASP A 448 -0.32 -16.37 13.19
N ASP A 449 0.28 -17.53 12.84
CA ASP A 449 0.38 -18.71 13.70
C ASP A 449 1.21 -18.44 14.97
N GLU A 450 2.22 -17.57 14.88
CA GLU A 450 3.02 -17.13 16.04
C GLU A 450 2.20 -16.32 17.05
N ILE A 451 1.10 -15.70 16.63
CA ILE A 451 0.16 -15.00 17.52
C ILE A 451 -0.91 -15.97 18.02
N LEU A 452 -1.48 -16.77 17.12
CA LEU A 452 -2.53 -17.74 17.43
C LEU A 452 -2.08 -18.77 18.47
N ASN A 453 -0.84 -19.25 18.36
CA ASN A 453 -0.30 -20.32 19.19
C ASN A 453 0.46 -19.81 20.44
N ASP A 454 0.61 -18.50 20.66
CA ASP A 454 1.31 -18.00 21.85
C ASP A 454 0.47 -18.27 23.12
N PRO A 455 0.98 -19.07 24.09
CA PRO A 455 0.27 -19.35 25.33
C PRO A 455 0.14 -18.12 26.24
N ASN A 456 0.92 -17.05 26.02
CA ASN A 456 0.82 -15.81 26.78
C ASN A 456 -0.26 -14.85 26.25
N ILE A 457 -0.85 -15.14 25.08
CA ILE A 457 -1.93 -14.36 24.49
C ILE A 457 -3.26 -15.06 24.78
N ASN A 458 -4.22 -14.34 25.36
CA ASN A 458 -5.59 -14.86 25.56
C ASN A 458 -6.62 -14.18 24.64
N THR A 459 -6.26 -13.07 24.01
CA THR A 459 -7.15 -12.26 23.18
C THR A 459 -6.47 -11.85 21.88
N ILE A 460 -7.19 -11.90 20.77
CA ILE A 460 -6.68 -11.52 19.44
C ILE A 460 -7.52 -10.39 18.86
N ALA A 461 -6.86 -9.33 18.38
CA ALA A 461 -7.47 -8.29 17.54
C ALA A 461 -7.15 -8.54 16.06
N ILE A 462 -8.18 -8.78 15.25
CA ILE A 462 -8.08 -8.98 13.79
C ILE A 462 -8.37 -7.65 13.11
N LEU A 463 -7.32 -7.02 12.60
CA LEU A 463 -7.30 -5.69 11.98
C LEU A 463 -6.79 -5.76 10.53
N THR A 464 -7.13 -6.85 9.84
CA THR A 464 -6.66 -7.21 8.49
C THR A 464 -7.62 -6.70 7.41
N ARG A 465 -7.50 -7.22 6.17
CA ARG A 465 -8.47 -6.96 5.10
C ARG A 465 -9.69 -7.86 5.26
N HIS A 466 -10.85 -7.41 4.76
CA HIS A 466 -12.14 -8.01 5.08
C HIS A 466 -12.25 -9.50 4.70
N ASP A 467 -11.62 -9.90 3.60
CA ASP A 467 -11.56 -11.28 3.11
C ASP A 467 -10.99 -12.28 4.11
N SER A 468 -10.03 -11.84 4.92
CA SER A 468 -9.36 -12.71 5.91
C SER A 468 -10.06 -12.79 7.26
N HIS A 469 -11.10 -11.97 7.50
CA HIS A 469 -11.70 -11.86 8.83
C HIS A 469 -12.29 -13.18 9.32
N ALA A 470 -13.13 -13.83 8.51
CA ALA A 470 -13.84 -15.04 8.93
C ALA A 470 -12.87 -16.18 9.30
N ASP A 471 -11.89 -16.46 8.44
CA ASP A 471 -10.90 -17.51 8.66
C ASP A 471 -10.08 -17.24 9.93
N LEU A 472 -9.67 -15.99 10.16
CA LEU A 472 -8.90 -15.62 11.34
C LEU A 472 -9.75 -15.67 12.62
N VAL A 473 -11.04 -15.29 12.56
CA VAL A 473 -11.97 -15.41 13.70
C VAL A 473 -12.11 -16.87 14.10
N VAL A 474 -12.37 -17.76 13.13
CA VAL A 474 -12.53 -19.20 13.38
C VAL A 474 -11.24 -19.79 13.96
N LYS A 475 -10.07 -19.49 13.38
CA LYS A 475 -8.78 -19.97 13.89
C LYS A 475 -8.49 -19.48 15.30
N ALA A 476 -8.79 -18.22 15.62
CA ALA A 476 -8.57 -17.65 16.94
C ALA A 476 -9.48 -18.29 18.00
N LEU A 477 -10.76 -18.51 17.69
CA LEU A 477 -11.68 -19.24 18.58
C LEU A 477 -11.24 -20.68 18.81
N GLN A 478 -10.81 -21.38 17.74
CA GLN A 478 -10.27 -22.74 17.81
C GLN A 478 -9.00 -22.83 18.68
N ALA A 479 -8.15 -21.79 18.64
CA ALA A 479 -6.95 -21.68 19.47
C ALA A 479 -7.26 -21.29 20.93
N GLY A 480 -8.53 -21.21 21.31
CA GLY A 480 -8.98 -20.92 22.67
C GLY A 480 -8.80 -19.45 23.07
N LYS A 481 -8.96 -18.51 22.12
CA LYS A 481 -8.71 -17.07 22.33
C LYS A 481 -10.02 -16.28 22.24
N HIS A 482 -10.14 -15.23 23.05
CA HIS A 482 -11.15 -14.19 22.82
C HIS A 482 -10.80 -13.41 21.55
N VAL A 483 -11.81 -12.93 20.82
CA VAL A 483 -11.63 -12.34 19.49
C VAL A 483 -12.29 -10.97 19.41
N PHE A 484 -11.51 -9.97 19.04
CA PHE A 484 -11.99 -8.72 18.48
C PHE A 484 -11.72 -8.76 16.97
N VAL A 485 -12.71 -8.46 16.14
CA VAL A 485 -12.54 -8.35 14.69
C VAL A 485 -13.07 -7.00 14.22
N GLU A 486 -12.28 -6.26 13.44
CA GLU A 486 -12.80 -5.06 12.79
C GLU A 486 -13.94 -5.39 11.83
N LYS A 487 -14.81 -4.42 11.57
CA LYS A 487 -15.95 -4.66 10.67
C LYS A 487 -15.48 -4.73 9.21
N PRO A 488 -16.14 -5.55 8.36
CA PRO A 488 -17.29 -6.42 8.64
C PRO A 488 -16.88 -7.76 9.25
N LEU A 489 -17.84 -8.47 9.85
CA LEU A 489 -17.58 -9.82 10.38
C LEU A 489 -17.23 -10.83 9.28
N ALA A 490 -17.93 -10.75 8.14
CA ALA A 490 -17.74 -11.59 6.96
C ALA A 490 -18.13 -10.81 5.69
N ILE A 491 -17.64 -11.24 4.52
CA ILE A 491 -18.02 -10.66 3.23
C ILE A 491 -18.89 -11.58 2.37
N THR A 492 -19.11 -12.83 2.81
CA THR A 492 -20.03 -13.79 2.17
C THR A 492 -20.86 -14.54 3.20
N THR A 493 -22.00 -15.08 2.77
CA THR A 493 -22.86 -15.93 3.62
C THR A 493 -22.13 -17.16 4.13
N GLY A 494 -21.39 -17.86 3.25
CA GLY A 494 -20.62 -19.04 3.65
C GLY A 494 -19.58 -18.75 4.74
N GLN A 495 -18.92 -17.59 4.68
CA GLN A 495 -18.03 -17.13 5.75
C GLN A 495 -18.76 -16.81 7.06
N LEU A 496 -19.98 -16.29 6.99
CA LEU A 496 -20.78 -16.04 8.19
C LEU A 496 -21.25 -17.34 8.84
N ASP A 497 -21.59 -18.34 8.03
CA ASP A 497 -22.01 -19.66 8.50
C ASP A 497 -20.87 -20.38 9.25
N THR A 498 -19.65 -20.33 8.73
CA THR A 498 -18.49 -20.92 9.43
C THR A 498 -18.19 -20.26 10.77
N ILE A 499 -18.42 -18.95 10.90
CA ILE A 499 -18.29 -18.24 12.18
C ILE A 499 -19.38 -18.65 13.15
N GLN A 500 -20.64 -18.76 12.69
CA GLN A 500 -21.76 -19.21 13.53
C GLN A 500 -21.50 -20.61 14.08
N ASP A 501 -21.03 -21.54 13.24
CA ASP A 501 -20.63 -22.88 13.65
C ASP A 501 -19.51 -22.86 14.69
N ALA A 502 -18.52 -21.97 14.54
CA ALA A 502 -17.44 -21.82 15.52
C ALA A 502 -17.96 -21.28 16.86
N LEU A 503 -18.87 -20.30 16.86
CA LEU A 503 -19.46 -19.74 18.08
C LEU A 503 -20.29 -20.77 18.86
N LEU A 504 -20.93 -21.72 18.17
CA LEU A 504 -21.65 -22.83 18.80
C LEU A 504 -20.70 -23.86 19.43
N ARG A 505 -19.49 -24.02 18.89
CA ARG A 505 -18.50 -24.99 19.37
C ARG A 505 -17.59 -24.45 20.48
N PHE A 506 -17.25 -23.16 20.43
CA PHE A 506 -16.27 -22.52 21.30
C PHE A 506 -16.93 -21.45 22.19
N THR A 507 -17.76 -21.90 23.13
CA THR A 507 -18.64 -21.03 23.94
C THR A 507 -17.92 -20.27 25.06
N ASP A 508 -16.75 -20.73 25.48
CA ASP A 508 -15.97 -20.14 26.58
C ASP A 508 -15.22 -18.87 26.15
N HIS A 509 -15.25 -18.54 24.86
CA HIS A 509 -14.53 -17.41 24.28
C HIS A 509 -15.49 -16.39 23.68
N VAL A 510 -15.11 -15.12 23.82
CA VAL A 510 -15.97 -13.99 23.49
C VAL A 510 -15.55 -13.41 22.15
N LEU A 511 -16.49 -13.25 21.23
CA LEU A 511 -16.33 -12.50 19.99
C LEU A 511 -16.92 -11.10 20.11
N LEU A 512 -16.20 -10.09 19.64
CA LEU A 512 -16.70 -8.74 19.44
C LEU A 512 -16.33 -8.25 18.03
N VAL A 513 -17.32 -7.72 17.30
CA VAL A 513 -17.09 -6.97 16.07
C VAL A 513 -16.92 -5.49 16.41
N GLY A 514 -16.03 -4.79 15.69
CA GLY A 514 -15.68 -3.36 15.83
C GLY A 514 -16.81 -2.36 15.53
N PHE A 515 -18.01 -2.60 16.05
CA PHE A 515 -19.15 -1.70 15.96
C PHE A 515 -19.09 -0.61 17.03
N ASN A 516 -18.06 0.23 16.94
CA ASN A 516 -17.71 1.17 17.99
C ASN A 516 -18.79 2.22 18.34
N ARG A 517 -19.75 2.53 17.44
CA ARG A 517 -20.69 3.66 17.62
C ARG A 517 -21.61 3.53 18.80
N ARG A 518 -22.11 2.33 19.07
CA ARG A 518 -22.97 2.08 20.22
C ARG A 518 -22.27 2.44 21.53
N PHE A 519 -20.94 2.32 21.60
CA PHE A 519 -20.16 2.64 22.80
C PHE A 519 -19.80 4.12 22.94
N ALA A 520 -20.19 4.98 22.00
CA ALA A 520 -19.91 6.40 22.08
C ALA A 520 -20.70 7.06 23.24
N PRO A 521 -20.11 8.02 23.99
CA PRO A 521 -20.79 8.64 25.13
C PRO A 521 -22.15 9.28 24.77
N LEU A 522 -22.24 9.93 23.61
CA LEU A 522 -23.50 10.53 23.16
C LEU A 522 -24.49 9.48 22.64
N ALA A 523 -24.02 8.37 22.08
CA ALA A 523 -24.89 7.25 21.69
C ALA A 523 -25.50 6.55 22.92
N GLN A 524 -24.71 6.35 23.97
CA GLN A 524 -25.17 5.81 25.26
C GLN A 524 -26.21 6.73 25.90
N THR A 525 -26.01 8.05 25.81
CA THR A 525 -26.98 9.06 26.29
C THR A 525 -28.27 8.99 25.47
N LEU A 526 -28.17 8.90 24.14
CA LEU A 526 -29.32 8.75 23.23
C LEU A 526 -30.13 7.48 23.53
N SER A 527 -29.46 6.33 23.63
CA SER A 527 -30.11 5.05 23.95
C SER A 527 -30.83 5.12 25.31
N SER A 528 -30.19 5.68 26.33
CA SER A 528 -30.80 5.88 27.65
C SER A 528 -32.05 6.79 27.59
N PHE A 529 -32.00 7.86 26.79
CA PHE A 529 -33.15 8.77 26.60
C PHE A 529 -34.35 8.09 25.92
N LEU A 530 -34.08 7.13 25.04
CA LEU A 530 -35.09 6.29 24.37
C LEU A 530 -35.50 5.07 25.21
N GLY A 531 -34.86 4.86 26.37
CA GLY A 531 -35.17 3.75 27.27
C GLY A 531 -36.61 3.77 27.78
N SER A 532 -37.11 2.59 28.17
CA SER A 532 -38.49 2.38 28.65
C SER A 532 -39.56 2.92 27.69
N ARG A 533 -39.35 2.76 26.38
CA ARG A 533 -40.31 3.11 25.34
C ARG A 533 -41.42 2.05 25.23
N THR A 534 -42.61 2.48 24.85
CA THR A 534 -43.77 1.63 24.58
C THR A 534 -44.24 1.70 23.11
N GLU A 535 -43.66 2.62 22.34
CA GLU A 535 -43.96 2.81 20.91
C GLU A 535 -42.73 2.45 20.05
N PRO A 536 -42.93 2.01 18.79
CA PRO A 536 -41.85 1.78 17.85
C PRO A 536 -41.02 3.05 17.57
N LEU A 537 -39.76 2.85 17.16
CA LEU A 537 -38.87 3.93 16.72
C LEU A 537 -39.05 4.20 15.23
N HIS A 538 -38.97 5.47 14.84
CA HIS A 538 -38.55 5.83 13.47
C HIS A 538 -37.17 6.46 13.54
N MET A 539 -36.20 5.87 12.85
CA MET A 539 -34.80 6.29 12.88
C MET A 539 -34.32 6.63 11.47
N HIS A 540 -33.66 7.76 11.30
CA HIS A 540 -33.01 8.14 10.05
C HIS A 540 -31.51 8.38 10.29
N TYR A 541 -30.66 7.65 9.57
CA TYR A 541 -29.22 7.77 9.63
C TYR A 541 -28.67 8.16 8.26
N ARG A 542 -28.28 9.43 8.12
CA ARG A 542 -27.65 9.95 6.89
C ARG A 542 -26.13 9.96 7.01
N VAL A 543 -25.46 9.36 6.03
CA VAL A 543 -24.02 9.18 5.95
C VAL A 543 -23.46 9.78 4.66
N ASN A 544 -22.67 10.84 4.78
CA ASN A 544 -21.85 11.41 3.71
C ASN A 544 -20.50 10.68 3.63
N ALA A 545 -20.53 9.46 3.11
CA ALA A 545 -19.39 8.54 3.08
C ALA A 545 -18.25 9.02 2.17
N GLY A 546 -18.55 9.88 1.19
CA GLY A 546 -17.63 10.46 0.22
C GLY A 546 -17.05 9.45 -0.78
N TYR A 547 -16.54 9.97 -1.90
CA TYR A 547 -16.05 9.15 -3.02
C TYR A 547 -14.78 8.35 -2.70
N ILE A 548 -14.74 7.10 -3.19
CA ILE A 548 -13.57 6.20 -3.24
C ILE A 548 -13.39 5.71 -4.69
N PRO A 549 -12.18 5.80 -5.29
CA PRO A 549 -11.90 5.31 -6.64
C PRO A 549 -12.20 3.81 -6.84
N LEU A 550 -12.70 3.44 -8.02
CA LEU A 550 -13.10 2.06 -8.36
C LEU A 550 -11.97 1.02 -8.30
N ASN A 551 -10.71 1.44 -8.40
CA ASN A 551 -9.55 0.57 -8.28
C ASN A 551 -9.10 0.33 -6.82
N HIS A 552 -9.81 0.90 -5.85
CA HIS A 552 -9.53 0.66 -4.44
C HIS A 552 -10.04 -0.73 -4.01
N TRP A 553 -9.26 -1.44 -3.20
CA TRP A 553 -9.54 -2.84 -2.78
C TRP A 553 -10.92 -3.06 -2.15
N VAL A 554 -11.52 -2.04 -1.52
CA VAL A 554 -12.87 -2.14 -0.94
C VAL A 554 -13.95 -2.50 -1.96
N HIS A 555 -13.70 -2.16 -3.24
CA HIS A 555 -14.60 -2.44 -4.36
C HIS A 555 -14.32 -3.78 -5.04
N ASP A 556 -13.22 -4.46 -4.68
CA ASP A 556 -12.96 -5.82 -5.10
C ASP A 556 -13.94 -6.76 -4.35
N PRO A 557 -14.83 -7.48 -5.05
CA PRO A 557 -15.78 -8.37 -4.40
C PRO A 557 -15.11 -9.47 -3.56
N ALA A 558 -13.92 -9.91 -3.95
CA ALA A 558 -13.20 -10.98 -3.27
C ALA A 558 -12.39 -10.49 -2.04
N GLN A 559 -12.02 -9.20 -1.99
CA GLN A 559 -11.22 -8.64 -0.89
C GLN A 559 -12.03 -7.73 0.04
N GLY A 560 -12.84 -6.85 -0.55
CA GLY A 560 -13.54 -5.79 0.16
C GLY A 560 -15.03 -6.05 0.38
N GLY A 561 -15.66 -6.80 -0.53
CA GLY A 561 -17.11 -7.08 -0.50
C GLY A 561 -18.00 -5.89 -0.86
N GLY A 562 -17.43 -4.73 -1.21
CA GLY A 562 -18.19 -3.49 -1.46
C GLY A 562 -18.43 -2.67 -0.18
N ARG A 563 -18.87 -1.43 -0.34
CA ARG A 563 -18.92 -0.47 0.78
C ARG A 563 -20.12 -0.64 1.69
N ILE A 564 -21.24 -1.19 1.23
CA ILE A 564 -22.38 -1.47 2.10
C ILE A 564 -22.05 -2.57 3.10
N ILE A 565 -21.46 -3.68 2.62
CA ILE A 565 -20.94 -4.75 3.48
C ILE A 565 -19.81 -4.23 4.35
N GLY A 566 -18.83 -3.55 3.76
CA GLY A 566 -17.61 -3.15 4.46
C GLY A 566 -17.74 -1.96 5.42
N GLU A 567 -18.58 -0.97 5.15
CA GLU A 567 -18.74 0.25 5.96
C GLU A 567 -20.21 0.49 6.36
N GLY A 568 -21.15 0.21 5.47
CA GLY A 568 -22.59 0.38 5.69
C GLY A 568 -23.13 -0.40 6.90
N CYS A 569 -22.59 -1.61 7.14
CA CYS A 569 -22.92 -2.44 8.30
C CYS A 569 -22.76 -1.71 9.65
N HIS A 570 -21.87 -0.72 9.73
CA HIS A 570 -21.69 0.10 10.94
C HIS A 570 -22.93 0.90 11.33
N PHE A 571 -23.68 1.33 10.33
CA PHE A 571 -24.87 2.15 10.52
C PHE A 571 -26.09 1.27 10.76
N VAL A 572 -26.14 0.10 10.12
CA VAL A 572 -27.11 -0.97 10.43
C VAL A 572 -26.96 -1.42 11.88
N ASP A 573 -25.74 -1.60 12.36
CA ASP A 573 -25.46 -1.87 13.77
C ASP A 573 -25.99 -0.79 14.69
N PHE A 574 -25.78 0.49 14.34
CA PHE A 574 -26.24 1.58 15.19
C PHE A 574 -27.77 1.61 15.33
N LEU A 575 -28.50 1.35 14.24
CA LEU A 575 -29.96 1.22 14.29
C LEU A 575 -30.38 -0.02 15.12
N THR A 576 -29.68 -1.13 14.94
CA THR A 576 -29.87 -2.37 15.74
C THR A 576 -29.66 -2.14 17.22
N PHE A 577 -28.65 -1.34 17.60
CA PHE A 577 -28.39 -0.95 18.98
C PHE A 577 -29.54 -0.13 19.59
N LEU A 578 -30.11 0.81 18.84
CA LEU A 578 -31.22 1.64 19.32
C LEU A 578 -32.54 0.83 19.40
N ALA A 579 -32.80 -0.01 18.40
CA ALA A 579 -33.95 -0.92 18.39
C ALA A 579 -33.83 -2.02 19.46
N GLY A 580 -32.62 -2.46 19.80
CA GLY A 580 -32.36 -3.51 20.78
C GLY A 580 -32.48 -4.94 20.24
N ALA A 581 -32.85 -5.11 18.96
CA ALA A 581 -32.97 -6.40 18.27
C ALA A 581 -32.49 -6.27 16.82
N ALA A 582 -32.11 -7.40 16.20
CA ALA A 582 -31.72 -7.44 14.80
C ALA A 582 -32.89 -7.08 13.86
N PRO A 583 -32.62 -6.46 12.69
CA PRO A 583 -33.66 -6.19 11.70
C PRO A 583 -34.18 -7.51 11.09
N VAL A 584 -35.47 -7.53 10.70
CA VAL A 584 -36.15 -8.71 10.13
C VAL A 584 -36.26 -8.65 8.60
N SER A 585 -36.28 -7.46 8.02
CA SER A 585 -36.29 -7.28 6.55
C SER A 585 -35.67 -5.95 6.13
N VAL A 586 -35.27 -5.86 4.87
CA VAL A 586 -34.77 -4.62 4.24
C VAL A 586 -35.30 -4.43 2.82
N SER A 587 -35.56 -3.19 2.43
CA SER A 587 -35.69 -2.78 1.03
C SER A 587 -34.68 -1.66 0.75
N ALA A 588 -33.99 -1.72 -0.38
CA ALA A 588 -32.89 -0.81 -0.70
C ALA A 588 -32.92 -0.34 -2.16
N HIS A 589 -32.69 0.96 -2.36
CA HIS A 589 -32.62 1.57 -3.69
C HIS A 589 -31.33 2.38 -3.84
N ALA A 590 -30.66 2.25 -4.99
CA ALA A 590 -29.45 2.99 -5.30
C ALA A 590 -29.65 4.03 -6.40
N LEU A 591 -28.84 5.09 -6.36
CA LEU A 591 -28.66 5.98 -7.49
C LEU A 591 -27.85 5.28 -8.61
N PRO A 592 -27.99 5.70 -9.88
CA PRO A 592 -27.16 5.17 -10.97
C PRO A 592 -25.66 5.42 -10.76
N ASP A 593 -24.85 4.38 -10.98
CA ASP A 593 -23.40 4.44 -10.74
C ASP A 593 -22.62 5.23 -11.82
N ASN A 594 -23.10 5.22 -13.07
CA ASN A 594 -22.55 5.95 -14.21
C ASN A 594 -21.03 5.76 -14.42
N GLY A 595 -20.49 4.58 -14.11
CA GLY A 595 -19.06 4.26 -14.26
C GLY A 595 -18.13 4.97 -13.26
N LYS A 596 -18.69 5.73 -12.32
CA LYS A 596 -17.94 6.43 -11.27
C LYS A 596 -18.06 5.73 -9.91
N TYR A 597 -19.24 5.21 -9.60
CA TYR A 597 -19.55 4.56 -8.32
C TYR A 597 -19.76 3.04 -8.52
N ARG A 598 -19.90 2.31 -7.41
CA ARG A 598 -20.22 0.87 -7.41
C ARG A 598 -21.12 0.57 -6.21
N GLU A 599 -22.43 0.77 -6.36
CA GLU A 599 -23.43 0.52 -5.31
C GLU A 599 -23.16 1.36 -4.03
N ASP A 600 -22.68 2.60 -4.23
CA ASP A 600 -22.12 3.47 -3.18
C ASP A 600 -23.03 4.63 -2.75
N ASN A 601 -24.23 4.72 -3.34
CA ASN A 601 -25.23 5.75 -3.07
C ASN A 601 -26.60 5.08 -2.90
N VAL A 602 -26.87 4.58 -1.70
CA VAL A 602 -27.99 3.67 -1.42
C VAL A 602 -28.82 4.20 -0.26
N SER A 603 -30.14 4.16 -0.40
CA SER A 603 -31.10 4.31 0.69
C SER A 603 -31.62 2.94 1.08
N MET A 604 -31.46 2.55 2.34
CA MET A 604 -31.80 1.23 2.88
C MET A 604 -32.82 1.39 4.00
N THR A 605 -34.00 0.78 3.87
CA THR A 605 -35.07 0.81 4.87
C THR A 605 -35.20 -0.55 5.54
N PHE A 606 -34.91 -0.60 6.84
CA PHE A 606 -34.96 -1.78 7.69
C PHE A 606 -36.22 -1.77 8.56
N THR A 607 -36.82 -2.95 8.74
CA THR A 607 -37.90 -3.19 9.70
C THR A 607 -37.39 -4.03 10.86
N PHE A 608 -37.81 -3.72 12.08
CA PHE A 608 -37.41 -4.42 13.31
C PHE A 608 -38.60 -5.19 13.93
N PRO A 609 -38.34 -6.18 14.82
CA PRO A 609 -39.38 -7.03 15.40
C PRO A 609 -40.49 -6.27 16.15
N ASP A 610 -40.16 -5.14 16.78
CA ASP A 610 -41.12 -4.31 17.52
C ASP A 610 -41.93 -3.36 16.61
N GLY A 611 -41.78 -3.49 15.28
CA GLY A 611 -42.40 -2.61 14.28
C GLY A 611 -41.62 -1.33 14.02
N SER A 612 -40.45 -1.12 14.66
CA SER A 612 -39.62 0.06 14.39
C SER A 612 -39.12 0.06 12.94
N LEU A 613 -38.94 1.27 12.39
CA LEU A 613 -38.36 1.49 11.07
C LEU A 613 -37.05 2.26 11.19
N GLY A 614 -36.06 1.81 10.41
CA GLY A 614 -34.75 2.41 10.36
C GLY A 614 -34.31 2.66 8.92
N VAL A 615 -33.97 3.90 8.58
CA VAL A 615 -33.50 4.27 7.25
C VAL A 615 -32.03 4.65 7.32
N VAL A 616 -31.20 4.05 6.48
CA VAL A 616 -29.80 4.44 6.28
C VAL A 616 -29.62 4.98 4.87
N ASP A 617 -29.30 6.27 4.77
CA ASP A 617 -28.86 6.88 3.51
C ASP A 617 -27.33 6.91 3.47
N TYR A 618 -26.75 6.00 2.70
CA TYR A 618 -25.32 5.90 2.50
C TYR A 618 -24.92 6.56 1.18
N LEU A 619 -24.23 7.70 1.23
CA LEU A 619 -24.01 8.57 0.08
C LEU A 619 -22.51 8.87 -0.14
N ALA A 620 -21.95 8.37 -1.23
CA ALA A 620 -20.59 8.66 -1.67
C ALA A 620 -20.46 9.92 -2.57
N ASN A 621 -21.58 10.46 -3.05
CA ASN A 621 -21.62 11.59 -3.97
C ASN A 621 -21.56 12.98 -3.30
N GLY A 622 -21.60 13.05 -1.96
CA GLY A 622 -21.53 14.31 -1.22
C GLY A 622 -20.12 14.89 -1.09
N ASP A 623 -20.04 16.21 -0.89
CA ASP A 623 -18.78 16.89 -0.64
C ASP A 623 -18.25 16.56 0.76
N LYS A 624 -16.99 16.15 0.87
CA LYS A 624 -16.37 15.73 2.13
C LYS A 624 -16.28 16.85 3.16
N SER A 625 -16.47 18.12 2.78
CA SER A 625 -16.50 19.27 3.70
C SER A 625 -17.72 19.30 4.62
N PHE A 626 -18.81 18.62 4.25
CA PHE A 626 -19.99 18.51 5.09
C PHE A 626 -19.85 17.39 6.13
N PRO A 627 -20.36 17.55 7.37
CA PRO A 627 -20.29 16.53 8.41
C PRO A 627 -20.73 15.14 7.93
N LYS A 628 -19.99 14.12 8.38
CA LYS A 628 -20.15 12.77 7.84
C LYS A 628 -21.49 12.16 8.23
N GLU A 629 -21.90 12.31 9.48
CA GLU A 629 -22.93 11.45 10.07
C GLU A 629 -23.97 12.26 10.81
N ARG A 630 -25.24 11.95 10.60
CA ARG A 630 -26.35 12.52 11.35
C ARG A 630 -27.42 11.46 11.58
N VAL A 631 -27.88 11.35 12.81
CA VAL A 631 -28.96 10.43 13.22
C VAL A 631 -30.10 11.25 13.80
N GLU A 632 -31.32 10.97 13.35
CA GLU A 632 -32.55 11.54 13.90
C GLU A 632 -33.50 10.41 14.30
N VAL A 633 -34.07 10.50 15.50
CA VAL A 633 -34.90 9.43 16.08
C VAL A 633 -36.19 10.02 16.66
N PHE A 634 -37.32 9.39 16.34
CA PHE A 634 -38.66 9.72 16.83
C PHE A 634 -39.27 8.53 17.57
N CYS A 635 -39.88 8.78 18.73
CA CYS A 635 -40.59 7.77 19.52
C CYS A 635 -41.46 8.42 20.60
N GLY A 636 -42.79 8.20 20.63
CA GLY A 636 -43.66 8.55 21.75
C GLY A 636 -43.49 9.98 22.30
N GLY A 637 -43.50 10.98 21.43
CA GLY A 637 -43.31 12.40 21.80
C GLY A 637 -41.87 12.80 22.14
N ARG A 638 -40.90 11.90 21.98
CA ARG A 638 -39.47 12.15 22.11
C ARG A 638 -38.83 12.27 20.73
N ILE A 639 -37.94 13.25 20.59
CA ILE A 639 -37.12 13.43 19.40
C ILE A 639 -35.66 13.56 19.85
N ALA A 640 -34.75 12.94 19.13
CA ALA A 640 -33.32 13.18 19.34
C ALA A 640 -32.56 13.29 18.03
N VAL A 641 -31.60 14.21 17.98
CA VAL A 641 -30.72 14.46 16.84
C VAL A 641 -29.27 14.36 17.29
N LEU A 642 -28.56 13.35 16.82
CA LEU A 642 -27.13 13.15 17.03
C LEU A 642 -26.38 13.57 15.76
N ASP A 643 -25.58 14.63 15.85
CA ASP A 643 -24.80 15.16 14.72
C ASP A 643 -23.31 14.92 14.93
N ASP A 644 -22.74 14.11 14.04
CA ASP A 644 -21.33 13.70 13.91
C ASP A 644 -20.65 13.28 15.23
N PHE A 645 -21.42 12.77 16.19
CA PHE A 645 -20.96 12.42 17.54
C PHE A 645 -20.33 13.61 18.29
N ARG A 646 -20.74 14.83 17.94
CA ARG A 646 -20.29 16.09 18.55
C ARG A 646 -21.41 16.76 19.32
N THR A 647 -22.64 16.69 18.80
CA THR A 647 -23.80 17.30 19.45
C THR A 647 -24.97 16.33 19.50
N LEU A 648 -25.64 16.27 20.65
CA LEU A 648 -26.90 15.54 20.83
C LEU A 648 -27.97 16.54 21.28
N GLU A 649 -28.99 16.74 20.45
CA GLU A 649 -30.23 17.43 20.83
C GLU A 649 -31.28 16.40 21.23
N MET A 650 -32.00 16.66 22.31
CA MET A 650 -33.10 15.84 22.79
C MET A 650 -34.28 16.75 23.11
N VAL A 651 -35.47 16.37 22.64
CA VAL A 651 -36.72 17.09 22.87
C VAL A 651 -37.75 16.12 23.43
N ARG A 652 -38.40 16.51 24.52
CA ARG A 652 -39.52 15.78 25.13
C ARG A 652 -40.40 16.76 25.90
N ASP A 653 -41.72 16.62 25.77
CA ASP A 653 -42.72 17.44 26.50
C ASP A 653 -42.48 18.96 26.34
N GLY A 654 -42.10 19.38 25.13
CA GLY A 654 -41.77 20.78 24.80
C GLY A 654 -40.43 21.29 25.35
N ARG A 655 -39.69 20.48 26.11
CA ARG A 655 -38.36 20.85 26.65
C ARG A 655 -37.25 20.36 25.74
N ARG A 656 -36.32 21.25 25.39
CA ARG A 656 -35.12 20.96 24.60
C ARG A 656 -33.88 20.93 25.48
N THR A 657 -33.06 19.90 25.33
CA THR A 657 -31.73 19.79 25.94
C THR A 657 -30.69 19.52 24.85
N THR A 658 -29.56 20.22 24.89
CA THR A 658 -28.47 20.02 23.93
C THR A 658 -27.17 19.74 24.67
N VAL A 659 -26.50 18.64 24.32
CA VAL A 659 -25.18 18.27 24.83
C VAL A 659 -24.17 18.45 23.72
N LYS A 660 -23.09 19.21 23.95
CA LYS A 660 -21.97 19.37 23.02
C LYS A 660 -20.69 18.78 23.62
N LYS A 661 -19.98 17.94 22.88
CA LYS A 661 -18.71 17.33 23.28
C LYS A 661 -17.71 17.34 22.13
N ALA A 662 -16.43 17.11 22.45
CA ALA A 662 -15.46 16.73 21.43
C ALA A 662 -15.91 15.42 20.77
N GLN A 663 -15.60 15.25 19.49
CA GLN A 663 -16.00 14.07 18.75
C GLN A 663 -15.41 12.81 19.38
N ASP A 664 -16.28 11.91 19.79
CA ASP A 664 -15.92 10.59 20.30
C ASP A 664 -16.88 9.56 19.69
N LYS A 665 -16.32 8.65 18.89
CA LYS A 665 -17.08 7.63 18.19
C LYS A 665 -17.16 6.32 18.97
N GLY A 666 -16.55 6.20 20.14
CA GLY A 666 -16.76 5.07 21.06
C GLY A 666 -15.68 4.00 21.10
N TRP A 667 -14.59 4.09 20.33
CA TRP A 667 -13.52 3.07 20.33
C TRP A 667 -12.97 2.74 21.74
N ARG A 668 -12.79 3.77 22.58
CA ARG A 668 -12.33 3.53 23.97
C ARG A 668 -13.38 2.78 24.79
N GLY A 669 -14.66 3.15 24.64
CA GLY A 669 -15.77 2.52 25.35
C GLY A 669 -15.96 1.06 24.94
N GLU A 670 -15.81 0.78 23.65
CA GLU A 670 -15.85 -0.56 23.06
C GLU A 670 -14.78 -1.48 23.66
N TRP A 671 -13.51 -1.07 23.62
CA TRP A 671 -12.41 -1.85 24.20
C TRP A 671 -12.52 -2.01 25.71
N ALA A 672 -13.02 -0.99 26.41
CA ALA A 672 -13.27 -1.09 27.85
C ALA A 672 -14.37 -2.12 28.17
N ALA A 673 -15.45 -2.14 27.38
CA ALA A 673 -16.54 -3.11 27.52
C ALA A 673 -16.05 -4.54 27.20
N PHE A 674 -15.25 -4.70 26.15
CA PHE A 674 -14.67 -5.99 25.78
C PHE A 674 -13.74 -6.54 26.87
N ALA A 675 -12.80 -5.72 27.33
CA ALA A 675 -11.86 -6.13 28.37
C ALA A 675 -12.57 -6.43 29.70
N LYS A 676 -13.68 -5.74 30.00
CA LYS A 676 -14.53 -6.04 31.15
C LYS A 676 -15.20 -7.41 31.00
N SER A 677 -15.84 -7.68 29.86
CA SER A 677 -16.51 -8.96 29.57
C SER A 677 -15.56 -10.15 29.74
N ILE A 678 -14.33 -10.04 29.23
CA ILE A 678 -13.30 -11.08 29.37
C ILE A 678 -12.93 -11.33 30.84
N ARG A 679 -12.63 -10.27 31.60
CA ARG A 679 -12.16 -10.41 33.00
C ARG A 679 -13.25 -10.92 33.96
N GLU A 680 -14.49 -10.57 33.70
CA GLU A 680 -15.62 -10.91 34.58
C GLU A 680 -16.29 -12.25 34.19
N GLY A 681 -15.80 -12.94 33.16
CA GLY A 681 -16.41 -14.19 32.66
C GLY A 681 -17.84 -13.96 32.14
N GLY A 682 -18.09 -12.79 31.56
CA GLY A 682 -19.42 -12.30 31.20
C GLY A 682 -19.86 -12.60 29.77
N GLN A 683 -21.10 -12.20 29.47
CA GLN A 683 -21.68 -12.21 28.12
C GLN A 683 -20.93 -11.27 27.16
N PRO A 684 -20.95 -11.53 25.84
CA PRO A 684 -20.36 -10.62 24.87
C PRO A 684 -20.96 -9.21 24.96
N PRO A 685 -20.17 -8.13 24.79
CA PRO A 685 -20.70 -6.76 24.84
C PRO A 685 -21.80 -6.46 23.80
N ILE A 686 -21.88 -7.27 22.74
CA ILE A 686 -22.93 -7.24 21.74
C ILE A 686 -23.49 -8.66 21.61
N PRO A 687 -24.82 -8.86 21.73
CA PRO A 687 -25.42 -10.18 21.51
C PRO A 687 -25.09 -10.72 20.12
N TYR A 688 -24.73 -12.00 20.02
CA TYR A 688 -24.35 -12.61 18.74
C TYR A 688 -25.46 -12.57 17.69
N GLU A 689 -26.72 -12.67 18.11
CA GLU A 689 -27.87 -12.47 17.23
C GLU A 689 -27.84 -11.11 16.53
N GLN A 690 -27.43 -10.04 17.23
CA GLN A 690 -27.29 -8.72 16.62
C GLN A 690 -26.11 -8.68 15.64
N LEU A 691 -24.96 -9.31 15.96
CA LEU A 691 -23.80 -9.35 15.06
C LEU A 691 -24.13 -10.07 13.74
N VAL A 692 -24.78 -11.24 13.85
CA VAL A 692 -25.23 -12.03 12.71
C VAL A 692 -26.30 -11.29 11.93
N GLY A 693 -27.32 -10.75 12.62
CA GLY A 693 -28.42 -10.02 11.99
C GLY A 693 -27.98 -8.76 11.26
N VAL A 694 -27.01 -8.00 11.79
CA VAL A 694 -26.41 -6.85 11.10
C VAL A 694 -25.68 -7.29 9.84
N THR A 695 -24.92 -8.38 9.91
CA THR A 695 -24.18 -8.90 8.75
C THR A 695 -25.13 -9.39 7.65
N LYS A 696 -26.16 -10.18 8.02
CA LYS A 696 -27.22 -10.60 7.10
C LYS A 696 -27.99 -9.42 6.53
N GLY A 697 -28.29 -8.41 7.34
CA GLY A 697 -28.96 -7.19 6.89
C GLY A 697 -28.15 -6.42 5.86
N ALA A 698 -26.82 -6.37 5.99
CA ALA A 698 -25.96 -5.76 4.99
C ALA A 698 -25.92 -6.57 3.67
N PHE A 699 -25.91 -7.91 3.74
CA PHE A 699 -26.02 -8.77 2.55
C PHE A 699 -27.36 -8.59 1.84
N ALA A 700 -28.46 -8.64 2.60
CA ALA A 700 -29.81 -8.46 2.09
C ALA A 700 -30.02 -7.06 1.47
N ALA A 701 -29.40 -6.01 2.01
CA ALA A 701 -29.48 -4.67 1.44
C ALA A 701 -28.79 -4.57 0.07
N VAL A 702 -27.64 -5.25 -0.10
CA VAL A 702 -26.95 -5.35 -1.40
C VAL A 702 -27.80 -6.12 -2.40
N GLU A 703 -28.38 -7.25 -1.97
CA GLU A 703 -29.23 -8.08 -2.83
C GLU A 703 -30.49 -7.32 -3.26
N SER A 704 -31.20 -6.70 -2.31
CA SER A 704 -32.37 -5.85 -2.56
C SER A 704 -32.05 -4.75 -3.59
N THR A 705 -30.90 -4.09 -3.46
CA THR A 705 -30.45 -3.07 -4.42
C THR A 705 -30.33 -3.63 -5.84
N ARG A 706 -29.73 -4.82 -5.99
CA ARG A 706 -29.53 -5.49 -7.28
C ARG A 706 -30.83 -5.98 -7.90
N GLN A 707 -31.82 -6.31 -7.08
CA GLN A 707 -33.16 -6.71 -7.49
C GLN A 707 -34.12 -5.52 -7.71
N GLY A 708 -33.63 -4.28 -7.69
CA GLY A 708 -34.46 -3.10 -7.94
C GLY A 708 -35.33 -2.67 -6.75
N GLY A 709 -34.93 -3.04 -5.53
CA GLY A 709 -35.55 -2.66 -4.26
C GLY A 709 -36.61 -3.61 -3.74
N ALA A 710 -36.58 -4.87 -4.19
CA ALA A 710 -37.38 -5.95 -3.61
C ALA A 710 -37.16 -6.03 -2.09
N GLN A 711 -38.21 -6.33 -1.33
CA GLN A 711 -38.08 -6.53 0.11
C GLN A 711 -37.42 -7.89 0.37
N GLU A 712 -36.25 -7.86 1.01
CA GLU A 712 -35.47 -9.05 1.34
C GLU A 712 -35.63 -9.41 2.82
N PRO A 713 -35.89 -10.69 3.16
CA PRO A 713 -35.87 -11.16 4.54
C PRO A 713 -34.43 -11.22 5.07
N ILE A 714 -34.25 -10.96 6.36
CA ILE A 714 -32.95 -11.05 7.06
C ILE A 714 -32.91 -12.24 8.02
N VAL A 715 -34.06 -12.55 8.63
CA VAL A 715 -34.28 -13.65 9.57
C VAL A 715 -35.22 -14.66 8.95
#